data_AF-A0A926ANL4-F1
#
_entry.id   AF-A0A926ANL4-F1
#
_cell.length_a   1.000
_cell.length_b   1.000
_cell.length_c   1.000
_cell.angle_alpha   90.00
_cell.angle_beta   90.00
_cell.angle_gamma   90.00
#
_symmetry.space_group_name_H-M   'P 1'
#
loop_
_entity.id
_entity.type
_entity.pdbx_description
1 polymer ?
#
loop_
_entity_poly.entity_id
_entity_poly.type
_entity_poly.pdbx_seq_one_letter_code
_entity_poly.pdbx_strand_id
1 'polypeptide(L)'
;VERNAGKPVTVNGEAGDDFIDFNFYTQTLDNTGGGSFQLLGGPGFDQVFCYDNANPDPDAYTITSARFDRPFWAGFNYASDLEALNLTTGTAANTVNVRSTFTNQPIYLFSAGGQDTVNVGQTNGIQSINANVHIFNSPSFTTININDTGNTLARSGDIDNGADPAFGRLSGLAPGQIWWKLADVASINLTTGAAADNLIIYRNSEVMNLNSAGGQDNVQIGHAGVGGLQFITGAITVNNSPSHTNLIVTDAGSNVAKNANMDFAGSNAFGRVTNLAPVPIVWNNNDINNVTIITGNASDTLLLYSNTEDLRFNSSGGNDTLFFGAFSVGGLQFISGTVSVDNSSGTTEVVVDDNGTTTTKTAVTVTHPAGTYTHVQSFAPALLKFADTGISQVQLRSGQVTAIQPDKFDVQATKVRLFFFNNGGNDGVNLGGGPLGADGVQAQVEVSGTPGSTSIGFADFGVSVPRNITHDDNGSQVTVTGFGPFSHILHTGTITSTAYALGNALDQLAIRRTSRPVNVSNNTAGNPTDIITVGSPTVGLNGITANIAQTITLSPMAFVLNDSINSAARTYTFQPQFFGSILFGNRIVFNGTNYVEYIPDTRTQSVDINAGSGADTFNVPISRSASLTLNGNNGADAYNLATHATEVSDPIRISGPGGLDTLNVNAENGSTGSAVMMSTMHFSNVVLGTGGNLTVAAGGNKVLSTQNLTLGTNSKIDLTDNDMVLDYAGGTQLPAVQQLINAMRNGGAWNGTRGITSSSAAAANPKNKTLGALEATSFKSINGPAALFSGETIDTTAVLVKYTYYGDVDFNGIVDFDDYSRVDAGFNGNKTGWFNGDVDGNGVVDFDDYSLIDQAFNTQSGVLRGAGAELPGRTPRGTAALFA
;
A
#
# COMPACT_ATOMS: atom_id res chain seq x y z
N VAL A 1 -58.04 -56.39 -30.61
CA VAL A 1 -59.40 -55.84 -30.66
C VAL A 1 -59.53 -54.91 -31.85
N GLU A 2 -60.44 -55.22 -32.78
CA GLU A 2 -60.72 -54.41 -33.98
C GLU A 2 -62.21 -54.46 -34.31
N ARG A 3 -62.77 -53.36 -34.85
CA ARG A 3 -64.11 -53.32 -35.47
C ARG A 3 -65.24 -53.97 -34.65
N ASN A 4 -65.25 -53.75 -33.34
CA ASN A 4 -66.29 -54.25 -32.41
C ASN A 4 -67.65 -53.55 -32.54
N ALA A 5 -67.82 -52.68 -33.54
CA ALA A 5 -69.05 -51.93 -33.82
C ALA A 5 -69.58 -51.12 -32.62
N GLY A 6 -68.68 -50.60 -31.78
CA GLY A 6 -69.04 -49.82 -30.59
C GLY A 6 -69.64 -50.62 -29.43
N LYS A 7 -69.51 -51.96 -29.43
CA LYS A 7 -69.96 -52.80 -28.31
C LYS A 7 -68.94 -52.78 -27.15
N PRO A 8 -69.37 -52.74 -25.88
CA PRO A 8 -68.46 -52.92 -24.75
C PRO A 8 -67.75 -54.28 -24.80
N VAL A 9 -66.47 -54.33 -24.43
CA VAL A 9 -65.65 -55.56 -24.46
C VAL A 9 -64.79 -55.64 -23.19
N THR A 10 -64.76 -56.83 -22.58
CA THR A 10 -63.81 -57.18 -21.52
C THR A 10 -62.78 -58.16 -22.09
N VAL A 11 -61.50 -57.87 -21.88
CA VAL A 11 -60.37 -58.76 -22.23
C VAL A 11 -59.75 -59.25 -20.92
N ASN A 12 -59.55 -60.56 -20.81
CA ASN A 12 -58.94 -61.22 -19.66
C ASN A 12 -57.71 -62.01 -20.14
N GLY A 13 -56.51 -61.65 -19.68
CA GLY A 13 -55.26 -62.36 -20.00
C GLY A 13 -55.16 -63.71 -19.30
N GLU A 14 -55.73 -63.81 -18.10
CA GLU A 14 -55.60 -64.98 -17.23
C GLU A 14 -54.20 -65.09 -16.62
N ALA A 15 -53.47 -66.18 -16.82
CA ALA A 15 -52.14 -66.37 -16.24
C ALA A 15 -51.11 -66.61 -17.35
N GLY A 16 -49.93 -65.99 -17.23
CA GLY A 16 -48.91 -65.96 -18.27
C GLY A 16 -48.63 -64.53 -18.72
N ASP A 17 -47.69 -64.37 -19.66
CA ASP A 17 -47.38 -63.07 -20.24
C ASP A 17 -48.30 -62.84 -21.45
N ASP A 18 -49.26 -61.93 -21.33
CA ASP A 18 -50.26 -61.67 -22.38
C ASP A 18 -50.01 -60.38 -23.17
N PHE A 19 -50.41 -60.42 -24.45
CA PHE A 19 -50.29 -59.30 -25.38
C PHE A 19 -51.66 -58.91 -25.93
N ILE A 20 -52.07 -57.66 -25.68
CA ILE A 20 -53.38 -57.14 -26.05
C ILE A 20 -53.23 -56.00 -27.07
N ASP A 21 -53.58 -56.28 -28.32
CA ASP A 21 -53.47 -55.29 -29.40
C ASP A 21 -54.79 -54.57 -29.68
N PHE A 22 -54.77 -53.25 -29.82
CA PHE A 22 -55.89 -52.44 -30.33
C PHE A 22 -55.57 -51.90 -31.73
N ASN A 23 -56.38 -52.30 -32.71
CA ASN A 23 -56.30 -51.84 -34.10
C ASN A 23 -54.96 -52.12 -34.81
N PHE A 24 -54.34 -53.27 -34.57
CA PHE A 24 -53.08 -53.69 -35.20
C PHE A 24 -53.09 -53.65 -36.75
N TYR A 25 -54.18 -54.09 -37.38
CA TYR A 25 -54.32 -54.17 -38.82
C TYR A 25 -54.70 -52.83 -39.45
N THR A 26 -55.68 -52.12 -38.88
CA THR A 26 -56.15 -50.85 -39.47
C THR A 26 -55.39 -49.63 -39.00
N GLN A 27 -54.72 -49.71 -37.85
CA GLN A 27 -53.86 -48.66 -37.30
C GLN A 27 -54.58 -47.33 -37.07
N THR A 28 -55.87 -47.39 -36.78
CA THR A 28 -56.70 -46.23 -36.39
C THR A 28 -57.64 -46.68 -35.29
N LEU A 29 -57.62 -45.98 -34.15
CA LEU A 29 -58.47 -46.30 -33.00
C LEU A 29 -59.95 -45.98 -33.26
N ASP A 30 -60.24 -45.08 -34.20
CA ASP A 30 -61.59 -44.66 -34.60
C ASP A 30 -62.47 -45.84 -35.08
N ASN A 31 -61.83 -46.90 -35.61
CA ASN A 31 -62.50 -48.09 -36.13
C ASN A 31 -63.14 -48.98 -35.06
N THR A 32 -62.95 -48.68 -33.77
CA THR A 32 -63.58 -49.43 -32.67
C THR A 32 -64.87 -48.80 -32.11
N GLY A 33 -65.25 -47.60 -32.59
CA GLY A 33 -66.47 -46.91 -32.17
C GLY A 33 -66.50 -46.56 -30.66
N GLY A 34 -67.66 -46.16 -30.15
CA GLY A 34 -67.83 -45.64 -28.78
C GLY A 34 -68.02 -46.67 -27.65
N GLY A 35 -67.66 -47.93 -27.85
CA GLY A 35 -67.85 -48.99 -26.84
C GLY A 35 -66.72 -49.03 -25.81
N SER A 36 -67.04 -49.08 -24.51
CA SER A 36 -66.05 -49.10 -23.43
C SER A 36 -65.29 -50.43 -23.33
N PHE A 37 -63.99 -50.37 -23.07
CA PHE A 37 -63.15 -51.54 -22.88
C PHE A 37 -62.71 -51.71 -21.42
N GLN A 38 -62.61 -52.95 -20.93
CA GLN A 38 -61.97 -53.29 -19.65
C GLN A 38 -60.88 -54.33 -19.92
N LEU A 39 -59.66 -54.04 -19.50
CA LEU A 39 -58.54 -54.98 -19.54
C LEU A 39 -58.28 -55.52 -18.13
N LEU A 40 -58.03 -56.82 -18.06
CA LEU A 40 -57.56 -57.56 -16.89
C LEU A 40 -56.35 -58.36 -17.40
N GLY A 41 -55.13 -58.05 -16.98
CA GLY A 41 -53.95 -58.82 -17.40
C GLY A 41 -53.93 -60.13 -16.63
N GLY A 42 -53.71 -60.04 -15.33
CA GLY A 42 -53.71 -61.18 -14.42
C GLY A 42 -52.29 -61.48 -13.92
N PRO A 43 -51.96 -62.71 -13.48
CA PRO A 43 -50.60 -63.02 -13.08
C PRO A 43 -49.67 -63.24 -14.29
N GLY A 44 -48.68 -62.36 -14.44
CA GLY A 44 -47.64 -62.49 -15.46
C GLY A 44 -47.06 -61.12 -15.81
N PHE A 45 -46.48 -60.99 -17.00
CA PHE A 45 -46.06 -59.71 -17.56
C PHE A 45 -46.93 -59.34 -18.75
N ASP A 46 -47.97 -58.56 -18.50
CA ASP A 46 -49.02 -58.25 -19.47
C ASP A 46 -48.81 -56.90 -20.13
N GLN A 47 -49.07 -56.84 -21.44
CA GLN A 47 -48.85 -55.64 -22.23
C GLN A 47 -50.03 -55.30 -23.11
N VAL A 48 -50.30 -54.01 -23.26
CA VAL A 48 -51.24 -53.49 -24.25
C VAL A 48 -50.52 -52.66 -25.30
N PHE A 49 -50.93 -52.81 -26.57
CA PHE A 49 -50.49 -52.00 -27.69
C PHE A 49 -51.65 -51.27 -28.34
N CYS A 50 -51.55 -49.96 -28.46
CA CYS A 50 -52.56 -49.10 -29.07
C CYS A 50 -52.01 -48.49 -30.35
N TYR A 51 -52.55 -48.92 -31.50
CA TYR A 51 -52.09 -48.49 -32.81
C TYR A 51 -53.04 -47.44 -33.40
N ASP A 52 -52.58 -46.19 -33.48
CA ASP A 52 -53.27 -45.11 -34.18
C ASP A 52 -52.48 -44.51 -35.35
N ASN A 53 -51.43 -45.20 -35.77
CA ASN A 53 -50.41 -44.65 -36.67
C ASN A 53 -50.86 -44.41 -38.13
N ALA A 54 -52.08 -44.76 -38.51
CA ALA A 54 -52.70 -44.42 -39.80
C ALA A 54 -53.69 -43.25 -39.71
N ASN A 55 -53.93 -42.70 -38.52
CA ASN A 55 -54.82 -41.57 -38.32
C ASN A 55 -54.15 -40.24 -38.77
N PRO A 56 -54.78 -39.46 -39.66
CA PRO A 56 -54.27 -38.17 -40.12
C PRO A 56 -54.74 -36.96 -39.31
N ASP A 57 -55.60 -37.14 -38.30
CA ASP A 57 -56.18 -36.05 -37.52
C ASP A 57 -55.40 -35.79 -36.22
N PRO A 58 -55.36 -34.54 -35.72
CA PRO A 58 -54.69 -34.21 -34.46
C PRO A 58 -55.54 -34.65 -33.26
N ASP A 59 -54.96 -35.47 -32.38
CA ASP A 59 -55.67 -36.06 -31.26
C ASP A 59 -55.03 -35.81 -29.89
N ALA A 60 -55.88 -35.87 -28.85
CA ALA A 60 -55.49 -35.72 -27.46
C ALA A 60 -55.66 -37.03 -26.68
N TYR A 61 -54.55 -37.68 -26.37
CA TYR A 61 -54.48 -38.91 -25.59
C TYR A 61 -54.36 -38.59 -24.10
N THR A 62 -55.01 -39.35 -23.24
CA THR A 62 -54.89 -39.20 -21.78
C THR A 62 -54.68 -40.55 -21.12
N ILE A 63 -53.55 -40.70 -20.44
CA ILE A 63 -53.16 -41.87 -19.67
C ILE A 63 -53.20 -41.51 -18.19
N THR A 64 -53.93 -42.31 -17.41
CA THR A 64 -53.95 -42.31 -15.94
C THR A 64 -53.69 -43.74 -15.48
N SER A 65 -53.31 -43.94 -14.22
CA SER A 65 -53.15 -45.28 -13.66
C SER A 65 -54.39 -46.16 -13.82
N ALA A 66 -55.61 -45.63 -13.94
CA ALA A 66 -56.80 -46.46 -14.06
C ALA A 66 -57.37 -46.57 -15.50
N ARG A 67 -56.93 -45.70 -16.42
CA ARG A 67 -57.62 -45.52 -17.70
C ARG A 67 -56.75 -44.90 -18.79
N PHE A 68 -56.97 -45.35 -20.02
CA PHE A 68 -56.47 -44.73 -21.24
C PHE A 68 -57.63 -44.22 -22.12
N ASP A 69 -57.52 -42.97 -22.56
CA ASP A 69 -58.59 -42.20 -23.21
C ASP A 69 -58.10 -41.45 -24.45
N ARG A 70 -58.99 -41.31 -25.44
CA ARG A 70 -58.83 -40.41 -26.59
C ARG A 70 -60.21 -39.96 -27.10
N PRO A 71 -60.39 -38.73 -27.62
CA PRO A 71 -61.59 -38.37 -28.38
C PRO A 71 -61.95 -39.41 -29.46
N PHE A 72 -63.25 -39.61 -29.70
CA PHE A 72 -63.80 -40.55 -30.70
C PHE A 72 -63.46 -42.04 -30.50
N TRP A 73 -62.74 -42.38 -29.43
CA TRP A 73 -62.49 -43.74 -28.96
C TRP A 73 -62.82 -43.84 -27.47
N ALA A 74 -63.74 -44.73 -27.08
CA ALA A 74 -64.18 -44.79 -25.67
C ALA A 74 -63.12 -45.28 -24.67
N GLY A 75 -61.91 -45.61 -25.14
CA GLY A 75 -60.78 -45.97 -24.30
C GLY A 75 -60.97 -47.26 -23.51
N PHE A 76 -59.99 -47.59 -22.66
CA PHE A 76 -60.07 -48.75 -21.78
C PHE A 76 -59.72 -48.43 -20.33
N ASN A 77 -60.41 -49.11 -19.41
CA ASN A 77 -60.03 -49.19 -18.00
C ASN A 77 -59.07 -50.38 -17.82
N TYR A 78 -58.13 -50.22 -16.91
CA TYR A 78 -57.17 -51.26 -16.52
C TYR A 78 -56.80 -51.10 -15.04
N ALA A 79 -56.20 -52.13 -14.44
CA ALA A 79 -55.71 -52.09 -13.07
C ALA A 79 -54.20 -52.33 -13.03
N SER A 80 -53.65 -52.52 -11.83
CA SER A 80 -52.20 -52.67 -11.62
C SER A 80 -51.64 -54.02 -12.08
N ASP A 81 -52.50 -54.89 -12.61
CA ASP A 81 -52.23 -56.17 -13.23
C ASP A 81 -52.02 -56.05 -14.75
N LEU A 82 -51.65 -54.85 -15.22
CA LEU A 82 -51.21 -54.59 -16.58
C LEU A 82 -49.83 -53.92 -16.48
N GLU A 83 -48.79 -54.65 -16.85
CA GLU A 83 -47.40 -54.26 -16.58
C GLU A 83 -46.77 -53.38 -17.67
N ALA A 84 -47.35 -53.25 -18.88
CA ALA A 84 -46.86 -52.26 -19.85
C ALA A 84 -47.96 -51.69 -20.75
N LEU A 85 -47.85 -50.39 -21.07
CA LEU A 85 -48.74 -49.72 -22.03
C LEU A 85 -47.91 -49.11 -23.14
N ASN A 86 -48.22 -49.48 -24.38
CA ASN A 86 -47.59 -49.00 -25.59
C ASN A 86 -48.61 -48.23 -26.44
N LEU A 87 -48.26 -47.00 -26.81
CA LEU A 87 -49.07 -46.15 -27.69
C LEU A 87 -48.25 -45.73 -28.90
N THR A 88 -48.79 -45.91 -30.11
CA THR A 88 -48.30 -45.24 -31.32
C THR A 88 -49.34 -44.22 -31.78
N THR A 89 -49.01 -42.93 -31.70
CA THR A 89 -49.89 -41.83 -32.13
C THR A 89 -50.05 -41.77 -33.65
N GLY A 90 -51.01 -40.97 -34.12
CA GLY A 90 -51.24 -40.70 -35.54
C GLY A 90 -50.16 -39.84 -36.21
N THR A 91 -50.40 -39.43 -37.46
CA THR A 91 -49.42 -38.72 -38.30
C THR A 91 -49.49 -37.18 -38.20
N ALA A 92 -50.53 -36.64 -37.58
CA ALA A 92 -50.67 -35.20 -37.29
C ALA A 92 -49.93 -34.78 -36.00
N ALA A 93 -49.97 -33.50 -35.65
CA ALA A 93 -49.47 -33.03 -34.36
C ALA A 93 -50.44 -33.42 -33.23
N ASN A 94 -50.06 -34.38 -32.39
CA ASN A 94 -50.88 -34.91 -31.31
C ASN A 94 -50.46 -34.39 -29.94
N THR A 95 -51.34 -34.53 -28.95
CA THR A 95 -51.03 -34.28 -27.54
C THR A 95 -51.20 -35.56 -26.74
N VAL A 96 -50.19 -35.97 -25.97
CA VAL A 96 -50.27 -37.09 -25.03
C VAL A 96 -50.15 -36.58 -23.60
N ASN A 97 -51.17 -36.81 -22.77
CA ASN A 97 -51.19 -36.41 -21.37
C ASN A 97 -50.99 -37.63 -20.47
N VAL A 98 -49.81 -37.77 -19.88
CA VAL A 98 -49.51 -38.80 -18.87
C VAL A 98 -49.69 -38.21 -17.48
N ARG A 99 -50.84 -38.48 -16.86
CA ARG A 99 -51.24 -37.86 -15.58
C ARG A 99 -50.84 -38.69 -14.36
N SER A 100 -50.90 -40.02 -14.47
CA SER A 100 -50.46 -40.95 -13.43
C SER A 100 -50.14 -42.32 -14.02
N THR A 101 -49.31 -43.10 -13.32
CA THR A 101 -48.95 -44.48 -13.69
C THR A 101 -49.00 -45.38 -12.44
N PHE A 102 -49.24 -46.68 -12.62
CA PHE A 102 -49.01 -47.67 -11.56
C PHE A 102 -47.52 -47.93 -11.37
N THR A 103 -47.13 -48.42 -10.19
CA THR A 103 -45.77 -48.90 -9.94
C THR A 103 -45.46 -50.10 -10.85
N ASN A 104 -44.24 -50.17 -11.39
CA ASN A 104 -43.80 -51.22 -12.33
C ASN A 104 -44.57 -51.28 -13.66
N GLN A 105 -45.32 -50.25 -14.03
CA GLN A 105 -46.00 -50.15 -15.32
C GLN A 105 -45.34 -49.11 -16.23
N PRO A 106 -44.24 -49.43 -16.94
CA PRO A 106 -43.68 -48.52 -17.92
C PRO A 106 -44.68 -48.16 -19.03
N ILE A 107 -44.66 -46.88 -19.42
CA ILE A 107 -45.41 -46.34 -20.54
C ILE A 107 -44.44 -46.10 -21.70
N TYR A 108 -44.71 -46.67 -22.86
CA TYR A 108 -43.95 -46.47 -24.08
C TYR A 108 -44.76 -45.65 -25.08
N LEU A 109 -44.26 -44.47 -25.42
CA LEU A 109 -44.89 -43.54 -26.35
C LEU A 109 -44.10 -43.51 -27.66
N PHE A 110 -44.77 -43.81 -28.75
CA PHE A 110 -44.26 -43.79 -30.12
C PHE A 110 -45.12 -42.85 -30.96
N SER A 111 -44.57 -42.41 -32.09
CA SER A 111 -45.27 -41.56 -33.05
C SER A 111 -45.15 -42.09 -34.47
N ALA A 112 -46.18 -41.84 -35.27
CA ALA A 112 -46.18 -42.06 -36.72
C ALA A 112 -45.71 -40.81 -37.51
N GLY A 113 -45.53 -39.68 -36.82
CA GLY A 113 -45.16 -38.39 -37.39
C GLY A 113 -45.89 -37.22 -36.72
N GLY A 114 -45.52 -35.99 -37.09
CA GLY A 114 -46.14 -34.76 -36.55
C GLY A 114 -45.40 -34.18 -35.34
N GLN A 115 -45.51 -32.87 -35.14
CA GLN A 115 -44.89 -32.20 -33.99
C GLN A 115 -45.72 -32.45 -32.73
N ASP A 116 -45.47 -33.58 -32.08
CA ASP A 116 -46.24 -34.00 -30.92
C ASP A 116 -45.88 -33.21 -29.66
N THR A 117 -46.83 -33.15 -28.72
CA THR A 117 -46.65 -32.61 -27.38
C THR A 117 -46.92 -33.69 -26.34
N VAL A 118 -45.96 -33.95 -25.44
CA VAL A 118 -46.14 -34.88 -24.32
C VAL A 118 -46.17 -34.09 -23.01
N ASN A 119 -47.31 -34.11 -22.32
CA ASN A 119 -47.48 -33.51 -21.02
C ASN A 119 -47.38 -34.58 -19.93
N VAL A 120 -46.45 -34.43 -19.00
CA VAL A 120 -46.26 -35.34 -17.86
C VAL A 120 -46.58 -34.61 -16.56
N GLY A 121 -47.45 -35.22 -15.76
CA GLY A 121 -47.92 -34.68 -14.48
C GLY A 121 -49.37 -34.21 -14.50
N GLN A 122 -49.84 -33.80 -13.34
CA GLN A 122 -51.22 -33.36 -13.10
C GLN A 122 -51.29 -32.28 -12.01
N THR A 123 -52.46 -32.05 -11.39
CA THR A 123 -52.64 -31.05 -10.32
C THR A 123 -51.69 -31.26 -9.14
N ASN A 124 -51.35 -32.51 -8.82
CA ASN A 124 -50.39 -32.87 -7.76
C ASN A 124 -48.96 -33.01 -8.32
N GLY A 125 -48.60 -32.30 -9.39
CA GLY A 125 -47.27 -32.40 -10.00
C GLY A 125 -47.01 -33.75 -10.67
N ILE A 126 -45.75 -34.19 -10.66
CA ILE A 126 -45.32 -35.50 -11.20
C ILE A 126 -45.22 -36.60 -10.14
N GLN A 127 -45.66 -36.36 -8.90
CA GLN A 127 -45.60 -37.37 -7.82
C GLN A 127 -46.46 -38.61 -8.10
N SER A 128 -47.43 -38.51 -9.03
CA SER A 128 -48.28 -39.65 -9.43
C SER A 128 -47.70 -40.50 -10.56
N ILE A 129 -46.49 -40.18 -11.04
CA ILE A 129 -45.76 -40.97 -12.03
C ILE A 129 -44.94 -42.03 -11.27
N ASN A 130 -45.51 -43.21 -11.03
CA ASN A 130 -44.93 -44.27 -10.19
C ASN A 130 -44.08 -45.29 -10.96
N ALA A 131 -44.04 -45.20 -12.28
CA ALA A 131 -43.23 -46.02 -13.17
C ALA A 131 -42.71 -45.19 -14.35
N ASN A 132 -41.73 -45.76 -15.06
CA ASN A 132 -41.01 -45.04 -16.10
C ASN A 132 -41.91 -44.64 -17.28
N VAL A 133 -41.72 -43.44 -17.79
CA VAL A 133 -42.34 -42.98 -19.04
C VAL A 133 -41.25 -42.86 -20.09
N HIS A 134 -41.34 -43.63 -21.18
CA HIS A 134 -40.38 -43.63 -22.27
C HIS A 134 -40.99 -43.01 -23.53
N ILE A 135 -40.34 -41.98 -24.07
CA ILE A 135 -40.79 -41.19 -25.21
C ILE A 135 -39.87 -41.44 -26.41
N PHE A 136 -40.38 -42.08 -27.46
CA PHE A 136 -39.70 -42.45 -28.72
C PHE A 136 -40.44 -41.89 -29.94
N ASN A 137 -41.00 -40.68 -29.84
CA ASN A 137 -41.87 -40.07 -30.83
C ASN A 137 -41.10 -39.62 -32.11
N SER A 138 -40.47 -40.57 -32.81
CA SER A 138 -39.78 -40.40 -34.09
C SER A 138 -40.77 -40.10 -35.22
N PRO A 139 -40.35 -39.45 -36.33
CA PRO A 139 -39.09 -38.74 -36.59
C PRO A 139 -39.20 -37.21 -36.35
N SER A 140 -40.33 -36.77 -35.81
CA SER A 140 -40.72 -35.36 -35.73
C SER A 140 -40.40 -34.81 -34.34
N PHE A 141 -39.87 -33.59 -34.27
CA PHE A 141 -39.39 -33.07 -32.98
C PHE A 141 -40.54 -32.80 -32.00
N THR A 142 -40.58 -33.58 -30.92
CA THR A 142 -41.59 -33.52 -29.84
C THR A 142 -41.26 -32.43 -28.83
N THR A 143 -42.29 -31.79 -28.28
CA THR A 143 -42.16 -30.93 -27.08
C THR A 143 -42.62 -31.70 -25.85
N ILE A 144 -41.76 -31.77 -24.82
CA ILE A 144 -42.09 -32.41 -23.54
C ILE A 144 -42.36 -31.33 -22.51
N ASN A 145 -43.54 -31.35 -21.88
CA ASN A 145 -43.89 -30.48 -20.76
C ASN A 145 -43.95 -31.32 -19.48
N ILE A 146 -43.11 -31.02 -18.51
CA ILE A 146 -43.03 -31.71 -17.23
C ILE A 146 -43.49 -30.75 -16.13
N ASN A 147 -44.62 -31.06 -15.52
CA ASN A 147 -45.27 -30.19 -14.56
C ASN A 147 -45.18 -30.75 -13.15
N ASP A 148 -44.26 -30.23 -12.32
CA ASP A 148 -44.16 -30.55 -10.89
C ASP A 148 -44.80 -29.50 -9.97
N THR A 149 -45.58 -28.57 -10.51
CA THR A 149 -46.09 -27.41 -9.75
C THR A 149 -46.94 -27.77 -8.52
N GLY A 150 -47.53 -28.97 -8.48
CA GLY A 150 -48.32 -29.46 -7.35
C GLY A 150 -47.50 -29.98 -6.17
N ASN A 151 -46.18 -30.08 -6.31
CA ASN A 151 -45.28 -30.53 -5.26
C ASN A 151 -44.99 -29.39 -4.28
N THR A 152 -45.06 -29.68 -2.98
CA THR A 152 -44.79 -28.73 -1.89
C THR A 152 -43.62 -29.16 -1.00
N LEU A 153 -42.91 -30.22 -1.38
CA LEU A 153 -41.76 -30.78 -0.68
C LEU A 153 -40.51 -30.60 -1.53
N ALA A 154 -39.39 -30.24 -0.89
CA ALA A 154 -38.09 -30.15 -1.54
C ALA A 154 -37.65 -31.51 -2.10
N ARG A 155 -37.20 -31.52 -3.34
CA ARG A 155 -36.68 -32.69 -4.06
C ARG A 155 -35.31 -32.40 -4.64
N SER A 156 -34.58 -33.48 -4.91
CA SER A 156 -33.34 -33.44 -5.69
C SER A 156 -33.55 -34.25 -6.96
N GLY A 157 -33.40 -33.60 -8.11
CA GLY A 157 -33.51 -34.21 -9.42
C GLY A 157 -32.22 -34.09 -10.23
N ASP A 158 -32.06 -35.01 -11.18
CA ASP A 158 -30.98 -34.97 -12.15
C ASP A 158 -31.50 -35.13 -13.58
N ILE A 159 -30.85 -34.42 -14.50
CA ILE A 159 -30.96 -34.65 -15.93
C ILE A 159 -29.62 -35.13 -16.46
N ASP A 160 -29.64 -36.34 -17.03
CA ASP A 160 -28.48 -36.97 -17.62
C ASP A 160 -28.90 -37.94 -18.74
N ASN A 161 -27.94 -38.47 -19.48
CA ASN A 161 -28.16 -39.65 -20.29
C ASN A 161 -28.22 -40.90 -19.39
N GLY A 162 -29.01 -41.89 -19.80
CA GLY A 162 -29.03 -43.18 -19.11
C GLY A 162 -27.81 -44.04 -19.39
N ALA A 163 -27.96 -45.36 -19.16
CA ALA A 163 -27.00 -46.35 -19.65
C ALA A 163 -26.90 -46.35 -21.19
N ASP A 164 -27.92 -45.85 -21.87
CA ASP A 164 -27.95 -45.66 -23.33
C ASP A 164 -27.71 -44.18 -23.67
N PRO A 165 -26.65 -43.84 -24.43
CA PRO A 165 -26.35 -42.47 -24.82
C PRO A 165 -27.34 -41.87 -25.83
N ALA A 166 -28.24 -42.67 -26.42
CA ALA A 166 -29.30 -42.19 -27.32
C ALA A 166 -30.51 -41.57 -26.58
N PHE A 167 -30.52 -41.62 -25.24
CA PHE A 167 -31.62 -41.15 -24.41
C PHE A 167 -31.18 -40.12 -23.39
N GLY A 168 -32.03 -39.12 -23.19
CA GLY A 168 -32.03 -38.26 -22.01
C GLY A 168 -33.02 -38.77 -20.97
N ARG A 169 -32.78 -38.43 -19.71
CA ARG A 169 -33.58 -38.87 -18.57
C ARG A 169 -33.69 -37.76 -17.54
N LEU A 170 -34.89 -37.58 -16.99
CA LEU A 170 -35.15 -36.90 -15.72
C LEU A 170 -35.40 -37.95 -14.63
N SER A 171 -34.71 -37.79 -13.50
CA SER A 171 -34.82 -38.67 -12.33
C SER A 171 -34.91 -37.85 -11.03
N GLY A 172 -35.43 -38.44 -9.96
CA GLY A 172 -35.45 -37.86 -8.61
C GLY A 172 -36.65 -36.97 -8.25
N LEU A 173 -37.26 -36.28 -9.23
CA LEU A 173 -38.44 -35.44 -8.99
C LEU A 173 -39.76 -36.24 -8.88
N ALA A 174 -39.85 -37.39 -9.57
CA ALA A 174 -40.95 -38.35 -9.48
C ALA A 174 -40.45 -39.73 -9.01
N PRO A 175 -41.34 -40.61 -8.50
CA PRO A 175 -40.96 -41.99 -8.18
C PRO A 175 -40.49 -42.79 -9.40
N GLY A 176 -41.13 -42.60 -10.56
CA GLY A 176 -40.71 -43.12 -11.86
C GLY A 176 -39.82 -42.14 -12.62
N GLN A 177 -38.98 -42.66 -13.51
CA GLN A 177 -38.10 -41.84 -14.35
C GLN A 177 -38.79 -41.44 -15.66
N ILE A 178 -38.50 -40.25 -16.18
CA ILE A 178 -39.01 -39.79 -17.47
C ILE A 178 -37.86 -39.84 -18.46
N TRP A 179 -38.01 -40.64 -19.51
CA TRP A 179 -37.01 -40.93 -20.53
C TRP A 179 -37.46 -40.42 -21.88
N TRP A 180 -36.54 -39.84 -22.64
CA TRP A 180 -36.80 -39.42 -24.01
C TRP A 180 -35.63 -39.75 -24.93
N LYS A 181 -35.95 -40.12 -26.17
CA LYS A 181 -34.95 -40.33 -27.19
C LYS A 181 -34.48 -38.98 -27.75
N LEU A 182 -33.18 -38.72 -27.70
CA LEU A 182 -32.60 -37.40 -28.02
C LEU A 182 -32.93 -36.97 -29.46
N ALA A 183 -32.90 -37.91 -30.42
CA ALA A 183 -33.18 -37.64 -31.83
C ALA A 183 -34.64 -37.23 -32.13
N ASP A 184 -35.56 -37.48 -31.19
CA ASP A 184 -37.01 -37.34 -31.40
C ASP A 184 -37.59 -36.12 -30.67
N VAL A 185 -36.80 -35.38 -29.88
CA VAL A 185 -37.28 -34.27 -29.03
C VAL A 185 -36.64 -32.94 -29.46
N ALA A 186 -37.46 -31.89 -29.61
CA ALA A 186 -36.97 -30.52 -29.85
C ALA A 186 -36.71 -29.78 -28.55
N SER A 187 -37.68 -29.87 -27.61
CA SER A 187 -37.65 -29.03 -26.42
C SER A 187 -38.28 -29.69 -25.21
N ILE A 188 -37.79 -29.28 -24.04
CA ILE A 188 -38.21 -29.74 -22.73
C ILE A 188 -38.55 -28.51 -21.89
N ASN A 189 -39.80 -28.42 -21.46
CA ASN A 189 -40.27 -27.41 -20.52
C ASN A 189 -40.47 -28.08 -19.17
N LEU A 190 -39.63 -27.78 -18.19
CA LEU A 190 -39.71 -28.32 -16.84
C LEU A 190 -40.09 -27.21 -15.86
N THR A 191 -41.13 -27.45 -15.07
CA THR A 191 -41.49 -26.60 -13.94
C THR A 191 -41.37 -27.39 -12.64
N THR A 192 -40.48 -26.97 -11.74
CA THR A 192 -40.28 -27.56 -10.40
C THR A 192 -41.43 -27.23 -9.43
N GLY A 193 -41.36 -27.79 -8.21
CA GLY A 193 -42.38 -27.61 -7.17
C GLY A 193 -42.37 -26.22 -6.54
N ALA A 194 -43.10 -26.05 -5.44
CA ALA A 194 -43.16 -24.79 -4.69
C ALA A 194 -42.17 -24.71 -3.51
N ALA A 195 -41.36 -25.75 -3.31
CA ALA A 195 -40.33 -25.83 -2.28
C ALA A 195 -38.94 -25.67 -2.91
N ALA A 196 -37.91 -25.40 -2.09
CA ALA A 196 -36.54 -25.26 -2.58
C ALA A 196 -35.99 -26.60 -3.12
N ASP A 197 -36.03 -26.77 -4.43
CA ASP A 197 -35.60 -27.97 -5.14
C ASP A 197 -34.13 -27.87 -5.56
N ASN A 198 -33.46 -29.01 -5.72
CA ASN A 198 -32.10 -29.10 -6.26
C ASN A 198 -32.13 -29.83 -7.60
N LEU A 199 -31.72 -29.18 -8.68
CA LEU A 199 -31.65 -29.78 -10.01
C LEU A 199 -30.22 -29.76 -10.54
N ILE A 200 -29.68 -30.91 -10.92
CA ILE A 200 -28.36 -31.02 -11.55
C ILE A 200 -28.53 -31.50 -13.00
N ILE A 201 -27.99 -30.73 -13.94
CA ILE A 201 -28.00 -31.06 -15.37
C ILE A 201 -26.58 -31.45 -15.76
N TYR A 202 -26.37 -32.75 -15.92
CA TYR A 202 -25.10 -33.32 -16.37
C TYR A 202 -24.93 -33.18 -17.89
N ARG A 203 -26.01 -33.47 -18.64
CA ARG A 203 -26.02 -33.52 -20.11
C ARG A 203 -27.37 -33.06 -20.63
N ASN A 204 -27.39 -32.34 -21.74
CA ASN A 204 -28.63 -31.90 -22.40
C ASN A 204 -28.35 -31.50 -23.86
N SER A 205 -29.07 -32.11 -24.82
CA SER A 205 -28.99 -31.76 -26.25
C SER A 205 -30.21 -31.00 -26.77
N GLU A 206 -31.31 -31.01 -26.03
CA GLU A 206 -32.59 -30.40 -26.42
C GLU A 206 -32.66 -28.94 -25.97
N VAL A 207 -33.53 -28.13 -26.56
CA VAL A 207 -33.80 -26.80 -26.01
C VAL A 207 -34.54 -26.95 -24.68
N MET A 208 -33.99 -26.45 -23.59
CA MET A 208 -34.55 -26.63 -22.25
C MET A 208 -35.00 -25.30 -21.66
N ASN A 209 -36.23 -25.25 -21.17
CA ASN A 209 -36.78 -24.13 -20.41
C ASN A 209 -37.10 -24.59 -18.99
N LEU A 210 -36.44 -23.97 -18.01
CA LEU A 210 -36.62 -24.26 -16.59
C LEU A 210 -37.43 -23.16 -15.91
N ASN A 211 -38.47 -23.57 -15.19
CA ASN A 211 -39.33 -22.74 -14.36
C ASN A 211 -39.48 -23.38 -12.97
N SER A 212 -40.06 -22.66 -12.00
CA SER A 212 -40.51 -23.21 -10.73
C SER A 212 -41.92 -22.73 -10.40
N ALA A 213 -42.61 -23.46 -9.53
CA ALA A 213 -43.84 -22.98 -8.91
C ALA A 213 -43.57 -22.15 -7.64
N GLY A 214 -42.32 -22.11 -7.14
CA GLY A 214 -41.88 -21.30 -6.02
C GLY A 214 -40.76 -21.95 -5.22
N GLY A 215 -40.20 -21.22 -4.25
CA GLY A 215 -39.05 -21.70 -3.47
C GLY A 215 -37.71 -21.29 -4.08
N GLN A 216 -36.68 -21.21 -3.25
CA GLN A 216 -35.34 -20.85 -3.69
C GLN A 216 -34.61 -22.09 -4.21
N ASP A 217 -34.79 -22.38 -5.49
CA ASP A 217 -34.20 -23.56 -6.12
C ASP A 217 -32.69 -23.41 -6.33
N ASN A 218 -31.98 -24.54 -6.30
CA ASN A 218 -30.58 -24.63 -6.70
C ASN A 218 -30.50 -25.38 -8.03
N VAL A 219 -30.13 -24.68 -9.10
CA VAL A 219 -29.96 -25.27 -10.43
C VAL A 219 -28.49 -25.29 -10.77
N GLN A 220 -27.91 -26.48 -10.96
CA GLN A 220 -26.55 -26.66 -11.43
C GLN A 220 -26.55 -27.18 -12.87
N ILE A 221 -25.80 -26.52 -13.74
CA ILE A 221 -25.57 -26.91 -15.13
C ILE A 221 -24.09 -27.25 -15.29
N GLY A 222 -23.81 -28.46 -15.78
CA GLY A 222 -22.47 -29.04 -15.84
C GLY A 222 -22.07 -29.75 -14.54
N HIS A 223 -21.10 -30.66 -14.64
CA HIS A 223 -20.60 -31.40 -13.48
C HIS A 223 -19.20 -32.00 -13.71
N ALA A 224 -18.35 -31.98 -12.68
CA ALA A 224 -16.98 -32.51 -12.75
C ALA A 224 -16.88 -33.98 -13.15
N GLY A 225 -17.79 -34.82 -12.63
CA GLY A 225 -17.87 -36.24 -12.95
C GLY A 225 -18.13 -36.55 -14.43
N VAL A 226 -18.61 -35.58 -15.22
CA VAL A 226 -18.78 -35.73 -16.67
C VAL A 226 -17.82 -34.86 -17.47
N GLY A 227 -16.91 -34.14 -16.81
CA GLY A 227 -15.89 -33.30 -17.43
C GLY A 227 -16.32 -31.85 -17.73
N GLY A 228 -17.38 -31.35 -17.10
CA GLY A 228 -17.82 -29.96 -17.20
C GLY A 228 -19.07 -29.77 -18.06
N LEU A 229 -19.03 -28.78 -18.96
CA LEU A 229 -20.15 -28.31 -19.77
C LEU A 229 -20.14 -28.80 -21.22
N GLN A 230 -19.19 -29.65 -21.61
CA GLN A 230 -19.00 -30.09 -23.00
C GLN A 230 -20.17 -30.90 -23.57
N PHE A 231 -21.06 -31.40 -22.71
CA PHE A 231 -22.28 -32.13 -23.10
C PHE A 231 -23.57 -31.31 -22.98
N ILE A 232 -23.44 -30.00 -22.74
CA ILE A 232 -24.55 -29.06 -22.85
C ILE A 232 -24.54 -28.52 -24.27
N THR A 233 -25.25 -29.20 -25.17
CA THR A 233 -25.31 -28.87 -26.60
C THR A 233 -26.67 -28.34 -27.04
N GLY A 234 -27.69 -28.41 -26.17
CA GLY A 234 -28.98 -27.75 -26.33
C GLY A 234 -29.07 -26.51 -25.44
N ALA A 235 -29.61 -25.40 -25.98
CA ALA A 235 -29.69 -24.14 -25.25
C ALA A 235 -30.58 -24.28 -24.00
N ILE A 236 -30.12 -23.74 -22.87
CA ILE A 236 -30.85 -23.79 -21.60
C ILE A 236 -31.24 -22.37 -21.19
N THR A 237 -32.52 -22.17 -20.90
CA THR A 237 -33.07 -20.93 -20.35
C THR A 237 -33.64 -21.18 -18.96
N VAL A 238 -33.10 -20.50 -17.95
CA VAL A 238 -33.58 -20.53 -16.56
C VAL A 238 -34.46 -19.31 -16.30
N ASN A 239 -35.77 -19.46 -16.43
CA ASN A 239 -36.73 -18.37 -16.27
C ASN A 239 -37.19 -18.19 -14.81
N ASN A 240 -37.38 -19.32 -14.13
CA ASN A 240 -37.71 -19.50 -12.70
C ASN A 240 -38.52 -18.39 -11.97
N SER A 241 -39.68 -17.98 -12.50
CA SER A 241 -40.58 -17.03 -11.82
C SER A 241 -41.62 -17.74 -10.94
N PRO A 242 -42.00 -17.25 -9.73
CA PRO A 242 -41.68 -15.95 -9.11
C PRO A 242 -40.61 -16.00 -8.00
N SER A 243 -39.87 -17.10 -7.85
CA SER A 243 -38.93 -17.32 -6.74
C SER A 243 -37.48 -17.38 -7.21
N HIS A 244 -36.60 -16.64 -6.54
CA HIS A 244 -35.23 -16.47 -6.98
C HIS A 244 -34.41 -17.78 -6.94
N THR A 245 -33.70 -18.11 -8.03
CA THR A 245 -32.83 -19.32 -8.13
C THR A 245 -31.38 -19.03 -7.76
N ASN A 246 -30.71 -19.97 -7.09
CA ASN A 246 -29.24 -20.03 -7.09
C ASN A 246 -28.78 -20.85 -8.29
N LEU A 247 -28.21 -20.19 -9.30
CA LEU A 247 -27.72 -20.84 -10.51
C LEU A 247 -26.22 -21.11 -10.40
N ILE A 248 -25.81 -22.35 -10.66
CA ILE A 248 -24.41 -22.74 -10.77
C ILE A 248 -24.15 -23.21 -12.20
N VAL A 249 -23.22 -22.57 -12.90
CA VAL A 249 -22.75 -23.01 -14.21
C VAL A 249 -21.29 -23.42 -14.06
N THR A 250 -21.00 -24.72 -14.22
CA THR A 250 -19.69 -25.26 -13.86
C THR A 250 -19.07 -26.09 -14.98
N ASP A 251 -17.93 -25.62 -15.48
CA ASP A 251 -17.02 -26.39 -16.35
C ASP A 251 -15.99 -27.19 -15.52
N ALA A 252 -16.22 -27.38 -14.22
CA ALA A 252 -15.34 -28.15 -13.36
C ALA A 252 -15.05 -29.53 -13.97
N GLY A 253 -13.83 -30.03 -13.83
CA GLY A 253 -13.40 -31.30 -14.43
C GLY A 253 -13.01 -31.22 -15.92
N SER A 254 -13.31 -30.12 -16.61
CA SER A 254 -12.80 -29.84 -17.95
C SER A 254 -11.31 -29.54 -17.91
N ASN A 255 -10.54 -30.09 -18.85
CA ASN A 255 -9.12 -29.76 -19.04
C ASN A 255 -8.90 -28.94 -20.32
N VAL A 256 -9.96 -28.31 -20.83
CA VAL A 256 -9.94 -27.54 -22.09
C VAL A 256 -10.11 -26.07 -21.76
N ALA A 257 -9.13 -25.26 -22.14
CA ALA A 257 -9.20 -23.81 -21.99
C ALA A 257 -10.39 -23.21 -22.76
N LYS A 258 -11.15 -22.36 -22.10
CA LYS A 258 -12.33 -21.66 -22.61
C LYS A 258 -12.06 -20.16 -22.72
N ASN A 259 -12.68 -19.53 -23.70
CA ASN A 259 -12.76 -18.07 -23.79
C ASN A 259 -14.24 -17.70 -23.83
N ALA A 260 -14.78 -17.41 -22.64
CA ALA A 260 -16.20 -17.24 -22.40
C ALA A 260 -16.57 -15.76 -22.24
N ASN A 261 -17.81 -15.42 -22.63
CA ASN A 261 -18.36 -14.08 -22.47
C ASN A 261 -19.62 -14.13 -21.64
N MET A 262 -19.80 -13.15 -20.76
CA MET A 262 -21.03 -12.87 -20.03
C MET A 262 -21.58 -11.49 -20.37
N ASP A 263 -22.84 -11.45 -20.76
CA ASP A 263 -23.54 -10.25 -21.20
C ASP A 263 -25.05 -10.36 -21.00
N PHE A 264 -25.77 -9.27 -21.29
CA PHE A 264 -27.22 -9.31 -21.39
C PHE A 264 -27.68 -9.97 -22.70
N ALA A 265 -28.65 -10.87 -22.62
CA ALA A 265 -29.30 -11.46 -23.79
C ALA A 265 -30.35 -10.50 -24.37
N GLY A 266 -29.89 -9.45 -25.05
CA GLY A 266 -30.73 -8.47 -25.74
C GLY A 266 -31.29 -7.36 -24.84
N SER A 267 -31.78 -7.68 -23.64
CA SER A 267 -32.18 -6.71 -22.61
C SER A 267 -31.62 -7.10 -21.24
N ASN A 268 -31.61 -6.16 -20.28
CA ASN A 268 -31.14 -6.44 -18.91
C ASN A 268 -32.03 -7.40 -18.12
N ALA A 269 -33.17 -7.84 -18.68
CA ALA A 269 -34.03 -8.84 -18.07
C ALA A 269 -33.40 -10.24 -18.12
N PHE A 270 -32.45 -10.49 -19.02
CA PHE A 270 -31.81 -11.80 -19.15
C PHE A 270 -30.29 -11.68 -19.15
N GLY A 271 -29.64 -12.41 -18.26
CA GLY A 271 -28.19 -12.64 -18.28
C GLY A 271 -27.86 -13.87 -19.12
N ARG A 272 -26.65 -13.91 -19.66
CA ARG A 272 -26.19 -15.00 -20.52
C ARG A 272 -24.71 -15.25 -20.34
N VAL A 273 -24.32 -16.52 -20.43
CA VAL A 273 -22.94 -16.95 -20.66
C VAL A 273 -22.84 -17.68 -22.00
N THR A 274 -21.80 -17.35 -22.77
CA THR A 274 -21.49 -17.96 -24.07
C THR A 274 -20.07 -18.50 -24.09
N ASN A 275 -19.81 -19.48 -24.95
CA ASN A 275 -18.51 -20.13 -25.18
C ASN A 275 -17.89 -20.86 -23.97
N LEU A 276 -18.51 -20.80 -22.79
CA LEU A 276 -18.17 -21.70 -21.67
C LEU A 276 -18.69 -23.12 -21.97
N ALA A 277 -19.96 -23.21 -22.38
CA ALA A 277 -20.57 -24.40 -22.98
C ALA A 277 -20.60 -24.29 -24.52
N PRO A 278 -20.78 -25.41 -25.26
CA PRO A 278 -20.98 -25.42 -26.71
C PRO A 278 -22.11 -24.50 -27.21
N VAL A 279 -23.11 -24.25 -26.38
CA VAL A 279 -24.24 -23.36 -26.66
C VAL A 279 -24.47 -22.38 -25.51
N PRO A 280 -25.21 -21.27 -25.72
CA PRO A 280 -25.50 -20.32 -24.67
C PRO A 280 -26.34 -20.90 -23.53
N ILE A 281 -26.05 -20.47 -22.31
CA ILE A 281 -26.91 -20.65 -21.14
C ILE A 281 -27.44 -19.26 -20.77
N VAL A 282 -28.75 -19.15 -20.63
CA VAL A 282 -29.47 -17.88 -20.40
C VAL A 282 -30.28 -18.00 -19.12
N TRP A 283 -30.39 -16.92 -18.36
CA TRP A 283 -31.23 -16.85 -17.17
C TRP A 283 -31.97 -15.52 -17.06
N ASN A 284 -33.11 -15.51 -16.38
CA ASN A 284 -33.87 -14.29 -16.11
C ASN A 284 -33.30 -13.60 -14.86
N ASN A 285 -32.75 -12.40 -15.05
CA ASN A 285 -32.13 -11.63 -13.98
C ASN A 285 -33.10 -11.19 -12.88
N ASN A 286 -34.40 -11.08 -13.17
CA ASN A 286 -35.39 -10.70 -12.16
C ASN A 286 -35.73 -11.86 -11.21
N ASP A 287 -35.42 -13.09 -11.63
CA ASP A 287 -35.86 -14.33 -10.99
C ASP A 287 -34.65 -15.20 -10.56
N ILE A 288 -33.47 -14.58 -10.46
CA ILE A 288 -32.21 -15.20 -10.02
C ILE A 288 -31.72 -14.49 -8.76
N ASN A 289 -31.33 -15.27 -7.75
CA ASN A 289 -30.77 -14.77 -6.49
C ASN A 289 -29.27 -14.52 -6.65
N ASN A 290 -28.56 -15.52 -7.18
CA ASN A 290 -27.16 -15.39 -7.54
C ASN A 290 -26.79 -16.36 -8.65
N VAL A 291 -25.72 -16.03 -9.37
CA VAL A 291 -25.08 -16.90 -10.35
C VAL A 291 -23.68 -17.22 -9.85
N THR A 292 -23.31 -18.49 -9.90
CA THR A 292 -21.94 -18.95 -9.64
C THR A 292 -21.39 -19.55 -10.93
N ILE A 293 -20.31 -18.98 -11.44
CA ILE A 293 -19.57 -19.53 -12.57
C ILE A 293 -18.32 -20.21 -12.04
N ILE A 294 -18.11 -21.47 -12.42
CA ILE A 294 -16.94 -22.26 -12.04
C ILE A 294 -16.20 -22.67 -13.31
N THR A 295 -14.98 -22.18 -13.49
CA THR A 295 -14.08 -22.55 -14.60
C THR A 295 -13.49 -23.96 -14.42
N GLY A 296 -12.89 -24.49 -15.49
CA GLY A 296 -12.29 -25.81 -15.52
C GLY A 296 -10.93 -25.87 -14.81
N ASN A 297 -10.12 -26.87 -15.16
CA ASN A 297 -8.76 -27.04 -14.66
C ASN A 297 -7.70 -26.37 -15.56
N ALA A 298 -8.11 -25.93 -16.75
CA ALA A 298 -7.24 -25.28 -17.72
C ALA A 298 -7.18 -23.77 -17.46
N SER A 299 -6.31 -23.05 -18.17
CA SER A 299 -6.29 -21.58 -18.14
C SER A 299 -7.44 -21.00 -18.95
N ASP A 300 -8.52 -20.65 -18.26
CA ASP A 300 -9.73 -20.09 -18.84
C ASP A 300 -9.68 -18.56 -18.86
N THR A 301 -10.32 -17.97 -19.86
CA THR A 301 -10.56 -16.53 -19.94
C THR A 301 -12.05 -16.25 -19.93
N LEU A 302 -12.49 -15.33 -19.08
CA LEU A 302 -13.89 -14.95 -18.96
C LEU A 302 -14.03 -13.43 -19.02
N LEU A 303 -14.90 -12.94 -19.90
CA LEU A 303 -15.16 -11.52 -20.10
C LEU A 303 -16.57 -11.20 -19.60
N LEU A 304 -16.68 -10.41 -18.55
CA LEU A 304 -17.94 -9.91 -18.00
C LEU A 304 -18.20 -8.49 -18.52
N TYR A 305 -19.16 -8.37 -19.43
CA TYR A 305 -19.59 -7.08 -19.97
C TYR A 305 -20.70 -6.43 -19.14
N SER A 306 -21.57 -7.23 -18.52
CA SER A 306 -22.72 -6.73 -17.76
C SER A 306 -23.32 -7.78 -16.83
N ASN A 307 -23.86 -7.33 -15.69
CA ASN A 307 -24.69 -8.13 -14.78
C ASN A 307 -25.58 -7.21 -13.91
N THR A 308 -26.70 -7.75 -13.46
CA THR A 308 -27.57 -7.13 -12.43
C THR A 308 -27.68 -7.98 -11.18
N GLU A 309 -27.49 -9.28 -11.34
CA GLU A 309 -27.48 -10.32 -10.32
C GLU A 309 -26.16 -10.35 -9.55
N ASP A 310 -26.22 -10.83 -8.30
CA ASP A 310 -25.00 -11.15 -7.55
C ASP A 310 -24.28 -12.32 -8.23
N LEU A 311 -23.00 -12.12 -8.53
CA LEU A 311 -22.19 -13.02 -9.33
C LEU A 311 -20.99 -13.50 -8.52
N ARG A 312 -20.76 -14.81 -8.53
CA ARG A 312 -19.59 -15.45 -7.92
C ARG A 312 -18.77 -16.17 -8.98
N PHE A 313 -17.48 -15.90 -9.01
CA PHE A 313 -16.52 -16.58 -9.85
C PHE A 313 -15.62 -17.47 -9.01
N ASN A 314 -15.48 -18.71 -9.45
CA ASN A 314 -14.59 -19.69 -8.86
C ASN A 314 -13.85 -20.45 -9.96
N SER A 315 -12.74 -21.07 -9.61
CA SER A 315 -11.98 -21.94 -10.51
C SER A 315 -11.78 -23.31 -9.89
N SER A 316 -11.74 -24.33 -10.76
CA SER A 316 -11.36 -25.70 -10.40
C SER A 316 -9.86 -25.94 -10.53
N GLY A 317 -9.11 -25.01 -11.13
CA GLY A 317 -7.66 -25.10 -11.32
C GLY A 317 -7.18 -24.24 -12.48
N GLY A 318 -5.87 -24.25 -12.77
CA GLY A 318 -5.30 -23.46 -13.86
C GLY A 318 -4.97 -22.01 -13.48
N ASN A 319 -4.47 -21.27 -14.46
CA ASN A 319 -4.18 -19.84 -14.35
C ASN A 319 -5.21 -19.08 -15.20
N ASP A 320 -6.28 -18.64 -14.56
CA ASP A 320 -7.42 -18.03 -15.22
C ASP A 320 -7.25 -16.52 -15.35
N THR A 321 -7.97 -15.92 -16.31
CA THR A 321 -8.05 -14.47 -16.48
C THR A 321 -9.49 -14.02 -16.55
N LEU A 322 -9.86 -13.07 -15.69
CA LEU A 322 -11.21 -12.54 -15.61
C LEU A 322 -11.21 -11.05 -15.94
N PHE A 323 -11.92 -10.66 -16.99
CA PHE A 323 -12.07 -9.28 -17.42
C PHE A 323 -13.43 -8.74 -17.00
N PHE A 324 -13.45 -7.59 -16.33
CA PHE A 324 -14.66 -6.84 -16.00
C PHE A 324 -14.68 -5.56 -16.81
N GLY A 325 -15.77 -5.35 -17.54
CA GLY A 325 -15.93 -4.19 -18.42
C GLY A 325 -15.09 -4.30 -19.68
N ALA A 326 -15.37 -3.41 -20.62
CA ALA A 326 -14.59 -3.26 -21.84
C ALA A 326 -14.89 -1.92 -22.50
N PHE A 327 -13.96 -1.46 -23.33
CA PHE A 327 -14.16 -0.28 -24.17
C PHE A 327 -15.46 -0.37 -25.01
N SER A 328 -15.75 -1.55 -25.56
CA SER A 328 -16.93 -1.79 -26.42
C SER A 328 -18.28 -1.57 -25.74
N VAL A 329 -18.32 -1.59 -24.40
CA VAL A 329 -19.56 -1.40 -23.60
C VAL A 329 -19.51 -0.14 -22.73
N GLY A 330 -18.51 0.72 -22.93
CA GLY A 330 -18.33 1.96 -22.16
C GLY A 330 -17.63 1.79 -20.80
N GLY A 331 -16.93 0.68 -20.57
CA GLY A 331 -16.23 0.40 -19.31
C GLY A 331 -17.10 -0.42 -18.34
N LEU A 332 -17.20 0.02 -17.09
CA LEU A 332 -17.81 -0.75 -15.98
C LEU A 332 -19.29 -0.45 -15.72
N GLN A 333 -19.91 0.44 -16.50
CA GLN A 333 -21.25 1.00 -16.22
C GLN A 333 -22.41 0.00 -16.16
N PHE A 334 -22.26 -1.20 -16.73
CA PHE A 334 -23.29 -2.24 -16.72
C PHE A 334 -23.00 -3.39 -15.75
N ILE A 335 -21.98 -3.24 -14.90
CA ILE A 335 -21.64 -4.19 -13.83
C ILE A 335 -22.24 -3.65 -12.54
N SER A 336 -23.39 -4.19 -12.13
CA SER A 336 -24.22 -3.58 -11.07
C SER A 336 -24.59 -4.48 -9.90
N GLY A 337 -24.72 -5.79 -10.11
CA GLY A 337 -24.82 -6.76 -9.01
C GLY A 337 -23.46 -7.05 -8.39
N THR A 338 -23.42 -7.44 -7.11
CA THR A 338 -22.15 -7.69 -6.40
C THR A 338 -21.34 -8.76 -7.12
N VAL A 339 -20.06 -8.52 -7.38
CA VAL A 339 -19.19 -9.52 -8.03
C VAL A 339 -18.15 -9.99 -7.02
N SER A 340 -18.11 -11.29 -6.73
CA SER A 340 -17.10 -11.93 -5.88
C SER A 340 -16.24 -12.88 -6.70
N VAL A 341 -14.91 -12.77 -6.57
CA VAL A 341 -13.94 -13.71 -7.15
C VAL A 341 -13.32 -14.48 -6.00
N ASP A 342 -13.76 -15.72 -5.81
CA ASP A 342 -13.43 -16.55 -4.66
C ASP A 342 -12.18 -17.41 -4.90
N ASN A 343 -11.99 -17.83 -6.16
CA ASN A 343 -10.88 -18.64 -6.66
C ASN A 343 -10.33 -19.70 -5.68
N SER A 344 -11.17 -20.67 -5.33
CA SER A 344 -10.88 -21.72 -4.34
C SER A 344 -9.80 -22.72 -4.76
N SER A 345 -9.49 -22.83 -6.05
CA SER A 345 -8.44 -23.68 -6.62
C SER A 345 -7.77 -22.96 -7.80
N GLY A 346 -6.46 -23.12 -7.99
CA GLY A 346 -5.73 -22.45 -9.08
C GLY A 346 -5.30 -21.02 -8.77
N THR A 347 -5.02 -20.22 -9.80
CA THR A 347 -4.72 -18.79 -9.69
C THR A 347 -5.53 -17.97 -10.69
N THR A 348 -6.02 -16.80 -10.32
CA THR A 348 -6.78 -15.91 -11.20
C THR A 348 -6.15 -14.53 -11.24
N GLU A 349 -5.88 -14.05 -12.45
CA GLU A 349 -5.65 -12.65 -12.71
C GLU A 349 -6.98 -11.96 -13.00
N VAL A 350 -7.27 -10.86 -12.31
CA VAL A 350 -8.48 -10.06 -12.58
C VAL A 350 -8.06 -8.77 -13.26
N VAL A 351 -8.78 -8.38 -14.30
CA VAL A 351 -8.62 -7.11 -14.99
C VAL A 351 -9.94 -6.37 -14.93
N VAL A 352 -9.98 -5.26 -14.20
CA VAL A 352 -11.12 -4.37 -14.11
C VAL A 352 -10.86 -3.18 -15.03
N ASP A 353 -11.55 -3.15 -16.16
CA ASP A 353 -11.28 -2.28 -17.30
C ASP A 353 -12.39 -1.24 -17.48
N ASP A 354 -12.12 -0.01 -17.07
CA ASP A 354 -13.02 1.12 -17.24
C ASP A 354 -12.65 2.01 -18.45
N ASN A 355 -11.79 1.54 -19.36
CA ASN A 355 -11.21 2.36 -20.43
C ASN A 355 -12.24 2.96 -21.40
N GLY A 356 -13.44 2.38 -21.45
CA GLY A 356 -14.55 2.86 -22.28
C GLY A 356 -15.30 4.05 -21.70
N THR A 357 -15.08 4.40 -20.42
CA THR A 357 -15.77 5.51 -19.80
C THR A 357 -15.04 6.84 -19.99
N THR A 358 -15.82 7.92 -20.05
CA THR A 358 -15.33 9.30 -19.96
C THR A 358 -15.72 9.96 -18.63
N THR A 359 -16.36 9.21 -17.73
CA THR A 359 -16.87 9.70 -16.46
C THR A 359 -15.82 9.54 -15.37
N THR A 360 -15.43 10.63 -14.73
CA THR A 360 -14.45 10.61 -13.64
C THR A 360 -14.96 9.83 -12.42
N LYS A 361 -14.09 9.00 -11.85
CA LYS A 361 -14.27 8.23 -10.61
C LYS A 361 -13.52 8.90 -9.46
N THR A 362 -14.17 9.83 -8.78
CA THR A 362 -13.52 10.69 -7.76
C THR A 362 -13.37 10.07 -6.37
N ALA A 363 -13.94 8.88 -6.13
CA ALA A 363 -14.02 8.27 -4.81
C ALA A 363 -13.95 6.73 -4.85
N VAL A 364 -13.07 6.16 -5.68
CA VAL A 364 -12.84 4.71 -5.65
C VAL A 364 -12.12 4.38 -4.35
N THR A 365 -12.68 3.47 -3.57
CA THR A 365 -12.07 3.03 -2.31
C THR A 365 -11.74 1.54 -2.38
N VAL A 366 -10.55 1.19 -1.90
CA VAL A 366 -10.13 -0.20 -1.71
C VAL A 366 -9.99 -0.46 -0.22
N THR A 367 -10.80 -1.38 0.28
CA THR A 367 -10.88 -1.69 1.71
C THR A 367 -10.75 -3.19 1.95
N HIS A 368 -10.39 -3.56 3.18
CA HIS A 368 -10.37 -4.95 3.64
C HIS A 368 -11.12 -5.02 4.97
N PRO A 369 -12.47 -5.07 4.96
CA PRO A 369 -13.24 -5.26 6.19
C PRO A 369 -12.93 -6.62 6.82
N ALA A 370 -13.27 -6.81 8.08
CA ALA A 370 -13.07 -8.08 8.77
C ALA A 370 -13.62 -9.26 7.94
N GLY A 371 -12.73 -10.14 7.48
CA GLY A 371 -13.07 -11.21 6.52
C GLY A 371 -11.88 -11.65 5.69
N THR A 372 -12.16 -12.22 4.52
CA THR A 372 -11.19 -12.84 3.60
C THR A 372 -11.21 -12.20 2.20
N TYR A 373 -11.68 -10.95 2.09
CA TYR A 373 -11.83 -10.27 0.81
C TYR A 373 -11.29 -8.84 0.85
N THR A 374 -10.55 -8.49 -0.19
CA THR A 374 -10.32 -7.09 -0.58
C THR A 374 -11.52 -6.60 -1.40
N HIS A 375 -12.09 -5.46 -1.01
CA HIS A 375 -13.24 -4.83 -1.66
C HIS A 375 -12.80 -3.63 -2.49
N VAL A 376 -13.29 -3.51 -3.72
CA VAL A 376 -13.20 -2.30 -4.55
C VAL A 376 -14.60 -1.74 -4.74
N GLN A 377 -14.79 -0.49 -4.30
CA GLN A 377 -16.09 0.20 -4.26
C GLN A 377 -16.05 1.45 -5.13
N SER A 378 -17.20 1.81 -5.69
CA SER A 378 -17.41 3.02 -6.51
C SER A 378 -16.62 3.07 -7.83
N PHE A 379 -15.88 2.01 -8.18
CA PHE A 379 -15.24 1.90 -9.50
C PHE A 379 -16.27 1.47 -10.55
N ALA A 380 -16.98 0.37 -10.27
CA ALA A 380 -18.22 -0.03 -10.92
C ALA A 380 -19.43 0.37 -10.05
N PRO A 381 -20.66 0.38 -10.61
CA PRO A 381 -21.88 0.39 -9.81
C PRO A 381 -21.94 -0.78 -8.80
N ALA A 382 -21.37 -1.93 -9.16
CA ALA A 382 -21.21 -3.08 -8.27
C ALA A 382 -20.13 -2.88 -7.20
N LEU A 383 -20.32 -3.55 -6.06
CA LEU A 383 -19.23 -3.90 -5.15
C LEU A 383 -18.43 -5.07 -5.75
N LEU A 384 -17.13 -4.88 -5.95
CA LEU A 384 -16.21 -5.94 -6.41
C LEU A 384 -15.44 -6.50 -5.21
N LYS A 385 -15.39 -7.83 -5.08
CA LYS A 385 -14.74 -8.53 -3.97
C LYS A 385 -13.74 -9.54 -4.49
N PHE A 386 -12.53 -9.52 -3.96
CA PHE A 386 -11.43 -10.39 -4.37
C PHE A 386 -10.90 -11.15 -3.16
N ALA A 387 -10.92 -12.48 -3.22
CA ALA A 387 -10.44 -13.31 -2.13
C ALA A 387 -8.94 -13.09 -1.86
N ASP A 388 -8.54 -13.21 -0.58
CA ASP A 388 -7.15 -13.03 -0.15
C ASP A 388 -6.19 -14.09 -0.74
N THR A 389 -6.74 -15.23 -1.13
CA THR A 389 -6.01 -16.38 -1.69
C THR A 389 -6.49 -16.68 -3.09
N GLY A 390 -5.61 -17.25 -3.92
CA GLY A 390 -5.95 -17.60 -5.30
C GLY A 390 -5.91 -16.42 -6.27
N ILE A 391 -5.94 -15.17 -5.82
CA ILE A 391 -5.79 -14.02 -6.72
C ILE A 391 -4.31 -13.69 -6.91
N SER A 392 -3.82 -13.75 -8.16
CA SER A 392 -2.43 -13.43 -8.48
C SER A 392 -2.19 -11.93 -8.49
N GLN A 393 -3.11 -11.19 -9.11
CA GLN A 393 -3.19 -9.73 -9.10
C GLN A 393 -4.56 -9.25 -9.57
N VAL A 394 -4.90 -8.02 -9.17
CA VAL A 394 -6.04 -7.27 -9.71
C VAL A 394 -5.51 -6.05 -10.44
N GLN A 395 -5.70 -5.99 -11.75
CA GLN A 395 -5.44 -4.81 -12.55
C GLN A 395 -6.65 -3.88 -12.50
N LEU A 396 -6.46 -2.62 -12.14
CA LEU A 396 -7.48 -1.57 -12.15
C LEU A 396 -7.10 -0.55 -13.22
N ARG A 397 -7.84 -0.51 -14.34
CA ARG A 397 -7.52 0.34 -15.49
C ARG A 397 -8.50 1.50 -15.58
N SER A 398 -8.02 2.73 -15.39
CA SER A 398 -8.84 3.93 -15.37
C SER A 398 -9.40 4.31 -16.75
N GLY A 399 -10.43 5.16 -16.77
CA GLY A 399 -11.05 5.63 -18.01
C GLY A 399 -10.17 6.58 -18.82
N GLN A 400 -10.54 6.84 -20.07
CA GLN A 400 -9.91 7.89 -20.89
C GLN A 400 -10.52 9.25 -20.53
N VAL A 401 -10.04 9.90 -19.46
CA VAL A 401 -10.58 11.20 -19.05
C VAL A 401 -9.88 12.32 -19.82
N THR A 402 -10.64 13.08 -20.63
CA THR A 402 -10.17 14.25 -21.38
C THR A 402 -10.26 15.57 -20.58
N ALA A 403 -10.74 15.53 -19.34
CA ALA A 403 -11.07 16.69 -18.50
C ALA A 403 -10.28 16.78 -17.19
N ILE A 404 -10.31 17.98 -16.59
CA ILE A 404 -9.42 18.52 -15.53
C ILE A 404 -9.48 17.77 -14.18
N GLN A 405 -10.42 16.84 -13.96
CA GLN A 405 -10.54 16.13 -12.69
C GLN A 405 -9.97 14.69 -12.73
N PRO A 406 -9.02 14.34 -11.84
CA PRO A 406 -8.43 13.00 -11.67
C PRO A 406 -9.46 11.90 -11.38
N ASP A 407 -9.26 10.68 -11.92
CA ASP A 407 -9.73 9.50 -11.21
C ASP A 407 -8.92 9.34 -9.92
N LYS A 408 -9.56 9.00 -8.80
CA LYS A 408 -8.89 8.87 -7.50
C LYS A 408 -9.20 7.52 -6.87
N PHE A 409 -8.14 6.76 -6.65
CA PHE A 409 -8.15 5.48 -5.93
C PHE A 409 -7.58 5.68 -4.52
N ASP A 410 -8.35 5.36 -3.50
CA ASP A 410 -7.95 5.40 -2.10
C ASP A 410 -7.85 3.98 -1.55
N VAL A 411 -6.63 3.46 -1.48
CA VAL A 411 -6.31 2.10 -1.03
C VAL A 411 -6.06 2.12 0.47
N GLN A 412 -7.14 2.05 1.23
CA GLN A 412 -7.12 2.04 2.68
C GLN A 412 -6.62 0.72 3.26
N ALA A 413 -6.99 -0.40 2.62
CA ALA A 413 -6.46 -1.71 2.96
C ALA A 413 -6.60 -2.71 1.79
N THR A 414 -5.61 -3.59 1.63
CA THR A 414 -5.62 -4.66 0.64
C THR A 414 -4.74 -5.82 1.09
N LYS A 415 -5.13 -7.05 0.76
CA LYS A 415 -4.29 -8.25 0.87
C LYS A 415 -4.00 -8.90 -0.50
N VAL A 416 -4.60 -8.38 -1.55
CA VAL A 416 -4.34 -8.80 -2.94
C VAL A 416 -3.41 -7.80 -3.61
N ARG A 417 -2.54 -8.30 -4.49
CA ARG A 417 -1.67 -7.42 -5.29
C ARG A 417 -2.54 -6.56 -6.20
N LEU A 418 -2.31 -5.25 -6.18
CA LEU A 418 -3.01 -4.30 -7.04
C LEU A 418 -2.07 -3.73 -8.09
N PHE A 419 -2.51 -3.69 -9.33
CA PHE A 419 -1.81 -3.05 -10.43
C PHE A 419 -2.72 -1.96 -11.01
N PHE A 420 -2.38 -0.70 -10.76
CA PHE A 420 -3.11 0.43 -11.32
C PHE A 420 -2.52 0.80 -12.67
N PHE A 421 -3.35 0.83 -13.70
CA PHE A 421 -2.96 1.27 -15.03
C PHE A 421 -3.73 2.53 -15.40
N ASN A 422 -3.04 3.67 -15.40
CA ASN A 422 -3.60 4.94 -15.84
C ASN A 422 -3.63 5.01 -17.36
N ASN A 423 -4.82 5.07 -17.95
CA ASN A 423 -4.99 5.10 -19.40
C ASN A 423 -5.06 6.53 -19.99
N GLY A 424 -5.11 7.56 -19.16
CA GLY A 424 -5.11 8.97 -19.55
C GLY A 424 -5.80 9.85 -18.49
N GLY A 425 -5.44 11.12 -18.42
CA GLY A 425 -5.93 12.03 -17.36
C GLY A 425 -4.93 12.18 -16.20
N ASN A 426 -5.24 13.01 -15.21
CA ASN A 426 -4.34 13.29 -14.08
C ASN A 426 -4.70 12.44 -12.84
N ASP A 427 -4.68 11.11 -12.91
CA ASP A 427 -5.17 10.24 -11.84
C ASP A 427 -4.34 10.31 -10.54
N GLY A 428 -4.97 9.88 -9.44
CA GLY A 428 -4.36 9.81 -8.12
C GLY A 428 -4.54 8.43 -7.50
N VAL A 429 -3.46 7.84 -6.98
CA VAL A 429 -3.53 6.65 -6.13
C VAL A 429 -3.04 7.01 -4.73
N ASN A 430 -3.85 6.81 -3.70
CA ASN A 430 -3.45 6.96 -2.32
C ASN A 430 -3.34 5.58 -1.68
N LEU A 431 -2.25 5.33 -0.97
CA LEU A 431 -2.02 4.10 -0.22
C LEU A 431 -2.05 4.40 1.28
N GLY A 432 -2.80 3.60 2.03
CA GLY A 432 -3.06 3.82 3.44
C GLY A 432 -4.18 4.84 3.68
N GLY A 433 -4.08 5.62 4.76
CA GLY A 433 -5.07 6.64 5.14
C GLY A 433 -6.37 6.12 5.76
N GLY A 434 -6.59 4.80 5.74
CA GLY A 434 -7.66 4.15 6.50
C GLY A 434 -7.35 4.00 8.00
N PRO A 435 -8.24 3.34 8.77
CA PRO A 435 -8.06 3.13 10.21
C PRO A 435 -6.79 2.35 10.60
N LEU A 436 -6.17 1.64 9.65
CA LEU A 436 -4.93 0.87 9.86
C LEU A 436 -3.69 1.58 9.28
N GLY A 437 -3.83 2.78 8.70
CA GLY A 437 -2.71 3.48 8.05
C GLY A 437 -1.99 2.59 7.03
N ALA A 438 -0.67 2.54 7.10
CA ALA A 438 0.15 1.68 6.25
C ALA A 438 -0.02 0.18 6.54
N ASP A 439 -0.43 -0.24 7.75
CA ASP A 439 -0.64 -1.66 8.10
C ASP A 439 -1.85 -2.28 7.40
N GLY A 440 -2.75 -1.45 6.86
CA GLY A 440 -3.84 -1.90 6.01
C GLY A 440 -3.36 -2.42 4.65
N VAL A 441 -2.22 -1.93 4.16
CA VAL A 441 -1.67 -2.27 2.85
C VAL A 441 -0.76 -3.49 2.98
N GLN A 442 -1.35 -4.69 2.96
CA GLN A 442 -0.68 -5.97 3.18
C GLN A 442 -0.37 -6.73 1.89
N ALA A 443 -0.28 -6.01 0.77
CA ALA A 443 0.14 -6.56 -0.51
C ALA A 443 0.88 -5.49 -1.31
N GLN A 444 1.68 -5.94 -2.28
CA GLN A 444 2.34 -5.03 -3.21
C GLN A 444 1.30 -4.26 -4.03
N VAL A 445 1.59 -2.97 -4.23
CA VAL A 445 0.87 -2.12 -5.17
C VAL A 445 1.84 -1.64 -6.24
N GLU A 446 1.41 -1.76 -7.48
CA GLU A 446 2.13 -1.31 -8.66
C GLU A 446 1.32 -0.26 -9.40
N VAL A 447 1.99 0.77 -9.94
CA VAL A 447 1.34 1.86 -10.69
C VAL A 447 2.07 2.10 -12.01
N SER A 448 1.34 1.98 -13.12
CA SER A 448 1.81 2.18 -14.50
C SER A 448 0.73 2.89 -15.35
N GLY A 449 0.93 3.03 -16.66
CA GLY A 449 0.06 3.84 -17.53
C GLY A 449 0.76 4.81 -18.50
N THR A 450 0.02 5.83 -18.93
CA THR A 450 0.51 6.87 -19.86
C THR A 450 1.47 7.85 -19.18
N PRO A 451 2.52 8.33 -19.87
CA PRO A 451 3.48 9.22 -19.24
C PRO A 451 2.93 10.56 -18.75
N GLY A 452 3.32 11.00 -17.55
CA GLY A 452 3.03 12.35 -17.03
C GLY A 452 1.65 12.56 -16.38
N SER A 453 1.03 11.51 -15.85
CA SER A 453 -0.41 11.52 -15.56
C SER A 453 -0.83 11.04 -14.16
N THR A 454 0.06 10.51 -13.32
CA THR A 454 -0.36 9.93 -12.02
C THR A 454 0.36 10.54 -10.81
N SER A 455 -0.41 11.03 -9.84
CA SER A 455 0.09 11.34 -8.51
C SER A 455 -0.07 10.15 -7.58
N ILE A 456 0.87 9.92 -6.66
CA ILE A 456 0.72 8.89 -5.64
C ILE A 456 0.93 9.45 -4.23
N GLY A 457 0.04 9.10 -3.31
CA GLY A 457 0.12 9.41 -1.90
C GLY A 457 0.38 8.16 -1.05
N PHE A 458 1.15 8.32 0.03
CA PHE A 458 1.36 7.34 1.08
C PHE A 458 0.96 7.98 2.41
N ALA A 459 -0.05 7.45 3.10
CA ALA A 459 -0.61 8.05 4.31
C ALA A 459 -0.66 7.07 5.50
N ASP A 460 -0.01 7.42 6.62
CA ASP A 460 0.08 6.58 7.84
C ASP A 460 -0.62 7.19 9.08
N PHE A 461 -1.70 7.97 8.89
CA PHE A 461 -2.40 8.64 10.00
C PHE A 461 -3.29 7.74 10.88
N GLY A 462 -3.40 6.44 10.56
CA GLY A 462 -4.32 5.51 11.23
C GLY A 462 -3.74 4.74 12.41
N VAL A 463 -2.41 4.65 12.53
CA VAL A 463 -1.73 3.82 13.55
C VAL A 463 -0.52 4.55 14.15
N SER A 464 -0.11 4.13 15.36
CA SER A 464 1.05 4.67 16.08
C SER A 464 2.25 3.72 16.03
N VAL A 465 2.59 3.24 14.84
CA VAL A 465 3.72 2.32 14.60
C VAL A 465 4.85 3.06 13.89
N PRO A 466 6.07 3.15 14.47
CA PRO A 466 7.23 3.75 13.80
C PRO A 466 7.57 3.06 12.48
N ARG A 467 7.81 3.84 11.42
CA ARG A 467 8.21 3.33 10.10
C ARG A 467 9.61 3.75 9.70
N ASN A 468 10.27 2.90 8.92
CA ASN A 468 11.50 3.22 8.19
C ASN A 468 11.21 3.12 6.69
N ILE A 469 10.67 4.19 6.11
CA ILE A 469 10.25 4.26 4.72
C ILE A 469 11.45 4.65 3.86
N THR A 470 11.68 3.93 2.75
CA THR A 470 12.68 4.32 1.74
C THR A 470 11.99 4.64 0.43
N HIS A 471 12.25 5.82 -0.13
CA HIS A 471 11.93 6.21 -1.50
C HIS A 471 13.20 6.13 -2.34
N ASP A 472 13.16 5.39 -3.44
CA ASP A 472 14.28 5.31 -4.39
C ASP A 472 13.81 5.34 -5.86
N ASP A 473 14.01 6.47 -6.52
CA ASP A 473 13.79 6.64 -7.97
C ASP A 473 15.09 6.35 -8.74
N ASN A 474 15.13 5.23 -9.46
CA ASN A 474 16.31 4.89 -10.26
C ASN A 474 16.26 5.45 -11.70
N GLY A 475 15.24 6.26 -12.02
CA GLY A 475 14.98 6.80 -13.35
C GLY A 475 14.00 5.96 -14.19
N SER A 476 13.92 4.65 -13.97
CA SER A 476 12.96 3.74 -14.63
C SER A 476 11.77 3.36 -13.75
N GLN A 477 11.97 3.28 -12.45
CA GLN A 477 10.92 3.04 -11.46
C GLN A 477 11.25 3.73 -10.14
N VAL A 478 10.23 4.15 -9.41
CA VAL A 478 10.30 4.51 -7.99
C VAL A 478 9.94 3.26 -7.20
N THR A 479 10.84 2.85 -6.30
CA THR A 479 10.57 1.79 -5.33
C THR A 479 10.34 2.42 -3.97
N VAL A 480 9.23 2.07 -3.32
CA VAL A 480 8.93 2.48 -1.95
C VAL A 480 8.91 1.25 -1.05
N THR A 481 9.74 1.23 -0.02
CA THR A 481 9.81 0.14 0.96
C THR A 481 9.54 0.65 2.37
N GLY A 482 9.13 -0.24 3.28
CA GLY A 482 8.88 0.10 4.69
C GLY A 482 7.52 0.77 4.96
N PHE A 483 6.68 0.93 3.94
CA PHE A 483 5.28 1.34 4.08
C PHE A 483 4.39 0.09 4.02
N GLY A 484 4.24 -0.57 5.17
CA GLY A 484 3.71 -1.94 5.22
C GLY A 484 4.78 -3.02 4.93
N PRO A 485 4.37 -4.30 4.82
CA PRO A 485 5.31 -5.42 4.72
C PRO A 485 5.88 -5.67 3.31
N PHE A 486 5.39 -4.97 2.28
CA PHE A 486 5.79 -5.19 0.89
C PHE A 486 6.42 -3.94 0.26
N SER A 487 7.20 -4.16 -0.80
CA SER A 487 7.73 -3.08 -1.63
C SER A 487 6.71 -2.67 -2.70
N HIS A 488 6.49 -1.37 -2.87
CA HIS A 488 5.63 -0.81 -3.91
C HIS A 488 6.47 -0.34 -5.09
N ILE A 489 5.95 -0.51 -6.31
CA ILE A 489 6.67 -0.24 -7.56
C ILE A 489 5.88 0.78 -8.39
N LEU A 490 6.51 1.87 -8.77
CA LEU A 490 5.88 2.94 -9.52
C LEU A 490 6.69 3.22 -10.78
N HIS A 491 6.09 3.03 -11.96
CA HIS A 491 6.81 3.18 -13.22
C HIS A 491 7.00 4.66 -13.53
N THR A 492 8.26 5.09 -13.63
CA THR A 492 8.61 6.52 -13.62
C THR A 492 7.99 7.28 -14.79
N GLY A 493 7.84 6.65 -15.96
CA GLY A 493 7.16 7.28 -17.10
C GLY A 493 5.85 7.97 -16.70
N THR A 494 5.11 7.39 -15.76
CA THR A 494 3.69 7.69 -15.47
C THR A 494 3.51 8.62 -14.27
N ILE A 495 4.48 8.63 -13.35
CA ILE A 495 4.39 9.36 -12.09
C ILE A 495 4.76 10.84 -12.29
N THR A 496 3.91 11.74 -11.77
CA THR A 496 4.16 13.19 -11.75
C THR A 496 4.73 13.66 -10.43
N SER A 497 4.30 13.06 -9.32
CA SER A 497 4.77 13.36 -7.98
C SER A 497 4.45 12.22 -7.01
N THR A 498 5.21 12.16 -5.92
CA THR A 498 4.91 11.30 -4.76
C THR A 498 4.61 12.18 -3.57
N ALA A 499 3.70 11.77 -2.69
CA ALA A 499 3.37 12.46 -1.46
C ALA A 499 3.43 11.50 -0.27
N TYR A 500 4.01 11.93 0.85
CA TYR A 500 4.10 11.18 2.09
C TYR A 500 3.42 11.96 3.20
N ALA A 501 2.56 11.30 3.93
CA ALA A 501 1.69 11.87 4.94
C ALA A 501 1.93 11.04 6.22
N LEU A 502 2.90 11.47 7.03
CA LEU A 502 3.48 10.70 8.14
C LEU A 502 2.59 10.72 9.40
N GLY A 503 2.65 9.64 10.19
CA GLY A 503 1.71 9.36 11.27
C GLY A 503 2.03 10.02 12.61
N ASN A 504 1.53 9.41 13.69
CA ASN A 504 1.76 9.87 15.08
C ASN A 504 2.99 9.23 15.75
N ALA A 505 3.62 8.27 15.07
CA ALA A 505 4.82 7.61 15.55
C ALA A 505 6.06 8.29 14.98
N LEU A 506 7.24 7.96 15.52
CA LEU A 506 8.49 8.47 14.97
C LEU A 506 8.78 7.77 13.65
N ASP A 507 8.46 8.42 12.54
CA ASP A 507 8.70 7.88 11.21
C ASP A 507 10.02 8.41 10.63
N GLN A 508 10.73 7.54 9.93
CA GLN A 508 11.90 7.89 9.14
C GLN A 508 11.59 7.72 7.66
N LEU A 509 11.71 8.80 6.88
CA LEU A 509 11.60 8.78 5.43
C LEU A 509 12.96 9.05 4.78
N ALA A 510 13.55 8.04 4.16
CA ALA A 510 14.80 8.13 3.43
C ALA A 510 14.55 8.26 1.91
N ILE A 511 14.75 9.46 1.36
CA ILE A 511 14.69 9.76 -0.08
C ILE A 511 16.09 9.62 -0.66
N ARG A 512 16.40 8.46 -1.24
CA ARG A 512 17.75 8.15 -1.75
C ARG A 512 18.06 8.82 -3.07
N ARG A 513 17.11 8.76 -4.00
CA ARG A 513 17.15 9.36 -5.34
C ARG A 513 15.74 9.78 -5.72
N THR A 514 15.62 10.89 -6.45
CA THR A 514 14.35 11.33 -7.01
C THR A 514 14.57 12.22 -8.22
N SER A 515 13.90 11.87 -9.33
CA SER A 515 13.80 12.73 -10.51
C SER A 515 12.44 13.43 -10.61
N ARG A 516 11.56 13.23 -9.62
CA ARG A 516 10.21 13.81 -9.53
C ARG A 516 9.97 14.53 -8.22
N PRO A 517 9.02 15.47 -8.17
CA PRO A 517 8.61 16.09 -6.93
C PRO A 517 8.23 15.06 -5.85
N VAL A 518 8.79 15.23 -4.64
CA VAL A 518 8.39 14.50 -3.45
C VAL A 518 7.80 15.50 -2.46
N ASN A 519 6.52 15.32 -2.13
CA ASN A 519 5.80 16.12 -1.16
C ASN A 519 5.79 15.39 0.18
N VAL A 520 6.08 16.08 1.27
CA VAL A 520 5.96 15.49 2.62
C VAL A 520 5.10 16.38 3.50
N SER A 521 4.13 15.78 4.19
CA SER A 521 3.27 16.43 5.17
C SER A 521 3.21 15.63 6.48
N ASN A 522 3.01 16.35 7.57
CA ASN A 522 2.72 15.80 8.89
C ASN A 522 1.49 16.55 9.42
N ASN A 523 0.43 15.81 9.74
CA ASN A 523 -0.93 16.32 9.96
C ASN A 523 -1.43 16.16 11.40
N THR A 524 -0.55 15.91 12.37
CA THR A 524 -0.99 15.66 13.74
C THR A 524 -0.23 16.47 14.76
N ALA A 525 -0.96 17.05 15.71
CA ALA A 525 -0.41 17.90 16.77
C ALA A 525 0.09 17.04 17.94
N GLY A 526 1.40 17.06 18.22
CA GLY A 526 2.05 16.32 19.31
C GLY A 526 3.23 15.49 18.80
N ASN A 527 4.36 15.46 19.53
CA ASN A 527 5.64 15.07 18.93
C ASN A 527 6.20 13.73 19.45
N PRO A 528 6.43 12.78 18.54
CA PRO A 528 7.80 12.42 18.13
C PRO A 528 8.22 13.17 16.86
N THR A 529 9.48 13.61 16.81
CA THR A 529 10.08 14.31 15.68
C THR A 529 10.35 13.33 14.53
N ASP A 530 9.54 13.35 13.47
CA ASP A 530 9.81 12.59 12.25
C ASP A 530 11.15 13.03 11.62
N ILE A 531 11.81 12.09 10.95
CA ILE A 531 13.11 12.32 10.31
C ILE A 531 12.98 12.10 8.81
N ILE A 532 13.22 13.15 8.03
CA ILE A 532 13.34 13.06 6.57
C ILE A 532 14.82 13.13 6.22
N THR A 533 15.36 12.07 5.65
CA THR A 533 16.73 12.04 5.13
C THR A 533 16.71 12.08 3.62
N VAL A 534 17.39 13.05 3.01
CA VAL A 534 17.56 13.17 1.57
C VAL A 534 19.00 12.87 1.19
N GLY A 535 19.17 12.06 0.16
CA GLY A 535 20.47 11.51 -0.22
C GLY A 535 20.82 10.27 0.60
N SER A 536 22.04 9.78 0.42
CA SER A 536 22.51 8.58 1.11
C SER A 536 23.99 8.65 1.46
N PRO A 537 24.43 7.87 2.45
CA PRO A 537 25.85 7.71 2.75
C PRO A 537 26.64 7.01 1.63
N THR A 538 26.04 6.59 0.51
CA THR A 538 26.72 5.86 -0.57
C THR A 538 26.83 6.67 -1.86
N VAL A 539 25.86 7.54 -2.13
CA VAL A 539 25.84 8.38 -3.35
C VAL A 539 25.68 9.87 -3.06
N GLY A 540 25.62 10.26 -1.77
CA GLY A 540 25.31 11.63 -1.37
C GLY A 540 23.96 12.06 -1.92
N LEU A 541 23.90 13.28 -2.47
CA LEU A 541 22.74 13.82 -3.19
C LEU A 541 22.73 13.47 -4.69
N ASN A 542 23.62 12.59 -5.16
CA ASN A 542 23.61 12.18 -6.57
C ASN A 542 22.31 11.42 -6.90
N GLY A 543 21.60 11.87 -7.92
CA GLY A 543 20.28 11.36 -8.29
C GLY A 543 19.10 12.09 -7.63
N ILE A 544 19.34 13.13 -6.83
CA ILE A 544 18.32 14.10 -6.40
C ILE A 544 18.30 15.24 -7.42
N THR A 545 17.36 15.20 -8.38
CA THR A 545 17.27 16.19 -9.46
C THR A 545 15.92 16.91 -9.49
N ALA A 546 15.04 16.63 -8.54
CA ALA A 546 13.72 17.26 -8.44
C ALA A 546 13.48 17.86 -7.05
N ASN A 547 12.49 18.74 -6.99
CA ASN A 547 12.12 19.45 -5.77
C ASN A 547 11.57 18.49 -4.72
N ILE A 548 12.05 18.64 -3.49
CA ILE A 548 11.44 18.03 -2.32
C ILE A 548 10.68 19.15 -1.63
N ALA A 549 9.37 19.21 -1.87
CA ALA A 549 8.51 20.23 -1.32
C ALA A 549 7.88 19.72 -0.02
N GLN A 550 7.84 20.58 0.98
CA GLN A 550 7.39 20.22 2.31
C GLN A 550 6.19 21.09 2.66
N THR A 551 5.03 20.47 2.87
CA THR A 551 3.86 21.17 3.40
C THR A 551 3.74 20.80 4.87
N ILE A 552 4.43 21.53 5.75
CA ILE A 552 4.31 21.35 7.20
C ILE A 552 3.00 21.96 7.63
N THR A 553 2.09 21.14 8.17
CA THR A 553 0.82 21.65 8.68
C THR A 553 0.83 21.74 10.21
N LEU A 554 1.40 20.76 10.97
CA LEU A 554 1.13 20.69 12.42
C LEU A 554 2.23 20.18 13.41
N SER A 555 3.37 19.58 13.00
CA SER A 555 4.39 19.05 13.96
C SER A 555 5.87 19.33 13.63
N PRO A 556 6.77 19.40 14.64
CA PRO A 556 8.21 19.58 14.45
C PRO A 556 8.92 18.38 13.81
N MET A 557 9.83 18.63 12.88
CA MET A 557 10.55 17.57 12.15
C MET A 557 12.04 17.85 11.97
N ALA A 558 12.80 16.78 11.78
CA ALA A 558 14.23 16.82 11.46
C ALA A 558 14.42 16.55 9.97
N PHE A 559 15.06 17.47 9.27
CA PHE A 559 15.39 17.33 7.86
C PHE A 559 16.91 17.18 7.71
N VAL A 560 17.35 16.07 7.16
CA VAL A 560 18.77 15.71 7.01
C VAL A 560 19.10 15.67 5.53
N LEU A 561 19.99 16.54 5.08
CA LEU A 561 20.62 16.46 3.77
C LEU A 561 21.94 15.72 3.90
N ASN A 562 22.05 14.55 3.27
CA ASN A 562 23.24 13.71 3.33
C ASN A 562 23.97 13.68 1.98
N ASP A 563 25.07 14.42 1.93
CA ASP A 563 26.01 14.54 0.81
C ASP A 563 27.45 14.11 1.19
N SER A 564 27.58 13.27 2.23
CA SER A 564 28.86 12.93 2.89
C SER A 564 29.96 12.30 2.02
N ILE A 565 29.68 11.90 0.77
CA ILE A 565 30.64 11.25 -0.14
C ILE A 565 31.07 12.14 -1.32
N ASN A 566 30.33 13.19 -1.65
CA ASN A 566 30.67 13.99 -2.81
C ASN A 566 31.78 14.98 -2.47
N SER A 567 32.81 15.05 -3.33
CA SER A 567 33.98 15.91 -3.22
C SER A 567 34.00 17.06 -4.25
N ALA A 568 32.97 17.17 -5.09
CA ALA A 568 32.83 18.23 -6.09
C ALA A 568 31.96 19.38 -5.55
N ALA A 569 32.44 20.62 -5.67
CA ALA A 569 31.69 21.81 -5.26
C ALA A 569 30.34 21.92 -6.02
N ARG A 570 29.24 22.11 -5.27
CA ARG A 570 27.89 22.31 -5.80
C ARG A 570 27.21 23.45 -5.05
N THR A 571 26.52 24.32 -5.78
CA THR A 571 25.63 25.34 -5.20
C THR A 571 24.25 24.74 -5.03
N TYR A 572 23.76 24.70 -3.79
CA TYR A 572 22.44 24.19 -3.46
C TYR A 572 21.45 25.34 -3.26
N THR A 573 20.48 25.50 -4.15
CA THR A 573 19.35 26.42 -3.93
C THR A 573 18.20 25.63 -3.31
N PHE A 574 18.15 25.53 -1.99
CA PHE A 574 17.01 24.99 -1.27
C PHE A 574 15.93 26.08 -1.15
N GLN A 575 14.73 25.83 -1.67
CA GLN A 575 13.57 26.73 -1.58
C GLN A 575 12.44 26.03 -0.82
N PRO A 576 12.56 25.82 0.51
CA PRO A 576 11.48 25.24 1.28
C PRO A 576 10.34 26.27 1.35
N GLN A 577 9.25 26.02 0.63
CA GLN A 577 8.04 26.83 0.74
C GLN A 577 7.14 26.25 1.83
N PHE A 578 7.30 26.69 3.08
CA PHE A 578 6.37 26.28 4.14
C PHE A 578 5.10 27.15 4.10
N PHE A 579 3.92 26.53 4.06
CA PHE A 579 2.60 27.18 4.16
C PHE A 579 1.89 26.67 5.43
N GLY A 580 1.62 27.55 6.41
CA GLY A 580 0.83 27.17 7.62
C GLY A 580 1.39 27.70 8.94
N SER A 581 0.53 27.71 9.98
CA SER A 581 0.73 28.35 11.29
C SER A 581 1.86 27.77 12.16
N ILE A 582 2.38 28.64 13.03
CA ILE A 582 3.60 28.59 13.85
C ILE A 582 3.69 27.35 14.78
N LEU A 583 4.77 26.56 14.68
CA LEU A 583 5.23 25.64 15.74
C LEU A 583 6.76 25.58 15.84
N PHE A 584 7.25 25.39 17.07
CA PHE A 584 8.66 25.39 17.50
C PHE A 584 9.28 23.97 17.43
N GLY A 585 10.56 23.81 17.02
CA GLY A 585 11.29 22.53 17.13
C GLY A 585 12.00 22.00 15.87
N ASN A 586 11.96 22.71 14.74
CA ASN A 586 12.54 22.22 13.47
C ASN A 586 14.07 22.29 13.44
N ARG A 587 14.71 21.20 12.98
CA ARG A 587 16.18 21.07 12.85
C ARG A 587 16.55 20.69 11.42
N ILE A 588 17.48 21.43 10.82
CA ILE A 588 18.08 21.08 9.53
C ILE A 588 19.52 20.63 9.77
N VAL A 589 19.88 19.46 9.27
CA VAL A 589 21.25 18.92 9.32
C VAL A 589 21.78 18.80 7.91
N PHE A 590 22.90 19.45 7.62
CA PHE A 590 23.65 19.26 6.37
C PHE A 590 24.90 18.43 6.68
N ASN A 591 25.09 17.32 5.99
CA ASN A 591 26.33 16.54 6.01
C ASN A 591 26.94 16.57 4.61
N GLY A 592 28.05 17.28 4.34
CA GLY A 592 28.60 17.37 2.97
C GLY A 592 29.81 18.27 2.81
N THR A 593 30.45 18.29 1.64
CA THR A 593 31.62 19.15 1.37
C THR A 593 31.27 20.42 0.55
N ASN A 594 31.99 21.49 0.84
CA ASN A 594 32.39 22.59 -0.04
C ASN A 594 31.55 23.86 -0.25
N TYR A 595 30.25 23.96 0.07
CA TYR A 595 29.55 25.27 0.05
C TYR A 595 28.14 25.18 0.64
N VAL A 596 27.81 25.97 1.67
CA VAL A 596 26.42 26.16 2.14
C VAL A 596 26.08 27.64 2.09
N GLU A 597 25.25 28.03 1.12
CA GLU A 597 24.56 29.32 1.11
C GLU A 597 23.18 29.14 1.76
N TYR A 598 23.09 29.50 3.02
CA TYR A 598 21.83 29.45 3.77
C TYR A 598 21.00 30.70 3.46
N ILE A 599 19.84 30.53 2.82
CA ILE A 599 18.84 31.60 2.71
C ILE A 599 17.92 31.49 3.92
N PRO A 600 17.93 32.48 4.83
CA PRO A 600 17.14 32.41 6.06
C PRO A 600 15.64 32.42 5.78
N ASP A 601 14.94 31.41 6.32
CA ASP A 601 13.51 31.50 6.59
C ASP A 601 13.29 31.70 8.10
N THR A 602 12.35 32.57 8.45
CA THR A 602 11.93 32.99 9.80
C THR A 602 11.46 31.87 10.74
N ARG A 603 11.51 30.60 10.32
CA ARG A 603 10.79 29.47 10.96
C ARG A 603 11.66 28.27 11.35
N THR A 604 12.96 28.29 11.04
CA THR A 604 13.91 27.24 11.44
C THR A 604 14.47 27.55 12.83
N GLN A 605 14.48 26.59 13.77
CA GLN A 605 15.02 26.83 15.11
C GLN A 605 16.54 26.64 15.15
N SER A 606 17.03 25.56 14.53
CA SER A 606 18.46 25.25 14.50
C SER A 606 18.89 24.67 13.15
N VAL A 607 20.10 25.05 12.75
CA VAL A 607 20.81 24.51 11.60
C VAL A 607 22.16 23.99 12.07
N ASP A 608 22.43 22.72 11.83
CA ASP A 608 23.74 22.12 12.06
C ASP A 608 24.35 21.75 10.70
N ILE A 609 25.53 22.31 10.42
CA ILE A 609 26.30 22.00 9.22
C ILE A 609 27.53 21.21 9.67
N ASN A 610 27.65 19.99 9.14
CA ASN A 610 28.77 19.10 9.36
C ASN A 610 29.48 18.90 8.02
N ALA A 611 30.60 19.59 7.85
CA ALA A 611 31.37 19.59 6.61
C ALA A 611 32.09 18.24 6.40
N GLY A 612 32.80 18.08 5.29
CA GLY A 612 33.55 16.85 5.06
C GLY A 612 34.91 16.88 5.73
N SER A 613 35.87 16.09 5.23
CA SER A 613 37.26 16.15 5.69
C SER A 613 38.18 16.96 4.75
N GLY A 614 37.58 17.79 3.89
CA GLY A 614 38.28 18.60 2.89
C GLY A 614 38.39 20.05 3.35
N ALA A 615 39.05 20.91 2.57
CA ALA A 615 39.03 22.35 2.85
C ALA A 615 37.66 22.94 2.49
N ASP A 616 36.87 23.32 3.50
CA ASP A 616 35.48 23.74 3.35
C ASP A 616 35.32 25.26 3.59
N THR A 617 34.39 25.93 2.89
CA THR A 617 34.12 27.37 3.08
C THR A 617 32.67 27.61 3.52
N PHE A 618 32.51 28.24 4.68
CA PHE A 618 31.25 28.71 5.24
C PHE A 618 31.08 30.21 4.99
N ASN A 619 30.11 30.58 4.16
CA ASN A 619 29.72 31.99 3.96
C ASN A 619 28.34 32.21 4.59
N VAL A 620 28.31 32.80 5.79
CA VAL A 620 27.07 33.10 6.50
C VAL A 620 26.65 34.54 6.18
N PRO A 621 25.47 34.76 5.57
CA PRO A 621 25.01 36.10 5.20
C PRO A 621 24.50 36.91 6.40
N ILE A 622 24.26 38.20 6.13
CA ILE A 622 23.98 39.27 7.11
C ILE A 622 22.69 39.03 7.94
N SER A 623 21.73 38.23 7.44
CA SER A 623 20.49 37.89 8.15
C SER A 623 20.40 36.39 8.45
N ARG A 624 19.93 36.06 9.67
CA ARG A 624 19.58 34.70 10.08
C ARG A 624 18.44 34.69 11.09
N SER A 625 17.70 33.61 11.08
CA SER A 625 16.51 33.39 11.91
C SER A 625 16.59 32.11 12.76
N ALA A 626 17.74 31.42 12.75
CA ALA A 626 17.99 30.17 13.47
C ALA A 626 19.33 30.21 14.24
N SER A 627 19.46 29.39 15.30
CA SER A 627 20.77 29.07 15.87
C SER A 627 21.57 28.25 14.86
N LEU A 628 22.88 28.51 14.73
CA LEU A 628 23.74 27.90 13.71
C LEU A 628 24.96 27.25 14.35
N THR A 629 25.19 25.98 14.03
CA THR A 629 26.42 25.24 14.35
C THR A 629 27.13 24.88 13.06
N LEU A 630 28.42 25.20 12.97
CA LEU A 630 29.30 24.89 11.85
C LEU A 630 30.41 23.97 12.34
N ASN A 631 30.51 22.78 11.76
CA ASN A 631 31.58 21.85 12.06
C ASN A 631 32.40 21.58 10.79
N GLY A 632 33.61 22.11 10.70
CA GLY A 632 34.54 21.89 9.58
C GLY A 632 35.21 20.52 9.57
N ASN A 633 35.21 19.82 10.72
CA ASN A 633 35.94 18.57 10.92
C ASN A 633 37.46 18.69 10.65
N ASN A 634 37.95 18.16 9.54
CA ASN A 634 39.37 18.19 9.15
C ASN A 634 39.48 18.96 7.84
N GLY A 635 40.56 19.71 7.63
CA GLY A 635 40.77 20.46 6.41
C GLY A 635 41.17 21.90 6.72
N ALA A 636 41.68 22.65 5.74
CA ALA A 636 41.92 24.08 5.95
C ALA A 636 40.63 24.84 5.65
N ASP A 637 39.81 25.09 6.68
CA ASP A 637 38.44 25.59 6.50
C ASP A 637 38.37 27.12 6.57
N ALA A 638 37.31 27.71 6.03
CA ALA A 638 37.08 29.15 6.05
C ALA A 638 35.71 29.51 6.63
N TYR A 639 35.69 30.17 7.78
CA TYR A 639 34.50 30.65 8.49
C TYR A 639 34.29 32.15 8.23
N ASN A 640 33.50 32.49 7.22
CA ASN A 640 33.14 33.87 6.87
C ASN A 640 31.76 34.22 7.44
N LEU A 641 31.73 34.87 8.59
CA LEU A 641 30.55 35.07 9.42
C LEU A 641 30.09 36.53 9.37
N ALA A 642 29.31 36.88 8.35
CA ALA A 642 28.66 38.20 8.29
C ALA A 642 27.45 38.22 9.23
N THR A 643 27.28 39.24 10.06
CA THR A 643 26.21 39.24 11.08
C THR A 643 25.67 40.65 11.35
N HIS A 644 24.32 40.76 11.41
CA HIS A 644 23.61 41.96 11.84
C HIS A 644 22.73 41.70 13.07
N ALA A 645 22.50 42.75 13.86
CA ALA A 645 22.06 42.72 15.25
C ALA A 645 20.55 42.51 15.50
N THR A 646 19.72 42.23 14.49
CA THR A 646 18.27 42.52 14.63
C THR A 646 17.30 41.33 14.67
N GLU A 647 17.73 40.07 14.56
CA GLU A 647 16.76 38.94 14.52
C GLU A 647 17.08 37.79 15.51
N VAL A 648 18.36 37.42 15.71
CA VAL A 648 18.75 36.33 16.64
C VAL A 648 20.02 36.71 17.42
N SER A 649 19.93 36.83 18.75
CA SER A 649 21.07 37.17 19.62
C SER A 649 22.05 36.01 19.89
N ASP A 650 21.71 34.77 19.50
CA ASP A 650 22.55 33.59 19.75
C ASP A 650 23.82 33.64 18.91
N PRO A 651 25.03 33.40 19.46
CA PRO A 651 26.25 33.35 18.65
C PRO A 651 26.29 32.14 17.70
N ILE A 652 27.04 32.25 16.60
CA ILE A 652 27.33 31.13 15.69
C ILE A 652 28.33 30.19 16.38
N ARG A 653 28.00 28.91 16.53
CA ARG A 653 28.91 27.92 17.11
C ARG A 653 29.80 27.34 16.01
N ILE A 654 31.10 27.31 16.23
CA ILE A 654 32.09 26.76 15.30
C ILE A 654 32.92 25.65 15.96
N SER A 655 33.26 24.62 15.20
CA SER A 655 34.19 23.56 15.57
C SER A 655 34.93 23.02 14.35
N GLY A 656 36.16 22.54 14.52
CA GLY A 656 36.99 22.05 13.42
C GLY A 656 38.42 21.85 13.90
N PRO A 657 38.76 20.68 14.48
CA PRO A 657 40.06 20.50 15.12
C PRO A 657 41.21 20.22 14.14
N GLY A 658 40.95 19.91 12.86
CA GLY A 658 41.99 19.51 11.93
C GLY A 658 42.24 20.55 10.84
N GLY A 659 43.49 20.98 10.67
CA GLY A 659 43.92 21.89 9.60
C GLY A 659 44.19 23.33 10.06
N LEU A 660 44.62 24.20 9.15
CA LEU A 660 44.82 25.63 9.42
C LEU A 660 43.68 26.43 8.81
N ASP A 661 42.74 26.82 9.66
CA ASP A 661 41.50 27.46 9.26
C ASP A 661 41.64 28.97 9.06
N THR A 662 40.59 29.63 8.60
CA THR A 662 40.44 31.09 8.60
C THR A 662 39.13 31.46 9.27
N LEU A 663 39.13 32.49 10.11
CA LEU A 663 37.92 33.00 10.76
C LEU A 663 37.78 34.49 10.49
N ASN A 664 36.68 34.87 9.87
CA ASN A 664 36.30 36.26 9.61
C ASN A 664 34.94 36.52 10.27
N VAL A 665 34.90 37.24 11.39
CA VAL A 665 33.65 37.61 12.08
C VAL A 665 33.34 39.08 11.84
N ASN A 666 32.22 39.36 11.19
CA ASN A 666 31.73 40.71 10.89
C ASN A 666 32.79 41.58 10.16
N ALA A 667 33.54 40.96 9.23
CA ALA A 667 34.57 41.64 8.45
C ALA A 667 34.01 42.74 7.53
N GLU A 668 32.71 42.65 7.20
CA GLU A 668 31.94 43.63 6.45
C GLU A 668 31.61 44.90 7.24
N ASN A 669 31.84 44.93 8.56
CA ASN A 669 31.57 46.06 9.46
C ASN A 669 30.08 46.50 9.51
N GLY A 670 29.15 45.53 9.52
CA GLY A 670 27.72 45.78 9.40
C GLY A 670 26.99 46.17 10.69
N SER A 671 27.46 45.72 11.87
CA SER A 671 27.03 46.17 13.22
C SER A 671 27.82 45.43 14.32
N THR A 672 27.33 44.28 14.80
CA THR A 672 27.98 43.41 15.79
C THR A 672 27.86 41.96 15.35
N GLY A 673 28.93 41.19 15.51
CA GLY A 673 28.95 39.76 15.21
C GLY A 673 29.45 38.93 16.37
N SER A 674 29.01 37.69 16.48
CA SER A 674 29.49 36.80 17.54
C SER A 674 29.61 35.35 17.08
N ALA A 675 30.78 34.79 17.32
CA ALA A 675 31.08 33.37 17.16
C ALA A 675 31.49 32.76 18.52
N VAL A 676 31.18 31.48 18.72
CA VAL A 676 31.63 30.68 19.85
C VAL A 676 32.41 29.47 19.33
N MET A 677 33.67 29.39 19.71
CA MET A 677 34.55 28.26 19.43
C MET A 677 34.29 27.13 20.43
N MET A 678 33.84 25.97 19.92
CA MET A 678 33.36 24.84 20.74
C MET A 678 34.43 23.76 20.99
N SER A 679 35.53 23.76 20.23
CA SER A 679 36.68 22.84 20.35
C SER A 679 37.99 23.63 20.34
N THR A 680 39.14 22.99 20.55
CA THR A 680 40.43 23.52 20.08
C THR A 680 40.39 23.67 18.56
N MET A 681 40.96 24.74 18.02
CA MET A 681 41.00 25.09 16.60
C MET A 681 42.26 25.90 16.30
N HIS A 682 42.78 25.74 15.09
CA HIS A 682 44.01 26.36 14.62
C HIS A 682 43.71 27.22 13.40
N PHE A 683 44.04 28.50 13.45
CA PHE A 683 43.72 29.45 12.37
C PHE A 683 44.99 30.03 11.75
N SER A 684 45.11 29.96 10.42
CA SER A 684 46.06 30.82 9.69
C SER A 684 45.77 32.31 9.90
N ASN A 685 44.51 32.69 10.11
CA ASN A 685 44.11 34.07 10.37
C ASN A 685 42.78 34.16 11.12
N VAL A 686 42.72 35.02 12.15
CA VAL A 686 41.50 35.45 12.82
C VAL A 686 41.30 36.95 12.62
N VAL A 687 40.22 37.31 11.92
CA VAL A 687 39.80 38.69 11.68
C VAL A 687 38.46 38.93 12.36
N LEU A 688 38.45 39.81 13.36
CA LEU A 688 37.22 40.34 13.94
C LEU A 688 37.05 41.78 13.44
N GLY A 689 36.05 42.03 12.60
CA GLY A 689 35.73 43.39 12.14
C GLY A 689 35.10 44.25 13.23
N THR A 690 34.56 45.43 12.87
CA THR A 690 34.02 46.38 13.85
C THR A 690 32.85 45.76 14.62
N GLY A 691 32.97 45.58 15.94
CA GLY A 691 31.96 44.93 16.79
C GLY A 691 31.92 43.40 16.67
N GLY A 692 32.92 42.77 16.02
CA GLY A 692 33.06 41.32 15.94
C GLY A 692 33.55 40.72 17.27
N ASN A 693 32.93 39.63 17.70
CA ASN A 693 33.23 38.96 18.96
C ASN A 693 33.52 37.48 18.73
N LEU A 694 34.62 36.98 19.29
CA LEU A 694 34.88 35.55 19.40
C LEU A 694 34.88 35.17 20.87
N THR A 695 34.15 34.14 21.25
CA THR A 695 34.19 33.55 22.60
C THR A 695 34.68 32.12 22.50
N VAL A 696 35.64 31.73 23.33
CA VAL A 696 36.02 30.32 23.48
C VAL A 696 35.12 29.71 24.53
N ALA A 697 34.41 28.63 24.18
CA ALA A 697 33.42 28.02 25.07
C ALA A 697 34.07 27.51 26.37
N ALA A 698 33.40 27.74 27.50
CA ALA A 698 33.89 27.36 28.83
C ALA A 698 34.22 25.85 28.94
N GLY A 699 35.02 25.51 29.95
CA GLY A 699 35.50 24.16 30.24
C GLY A 699 37.02 24.07 30.38
N GLY A 700 37.73 25.15 30.08
CA GLY A 700 39.17 25.38 30.29
C GLY A 700 40.11 24.45 29.53
N ASN A 701 39.61 23.67 28.57
CA ASN A 701 40.34 22.64 27.85
C ASN A 701 40.53 22.92 26.37
N LYS A 702 40.33 24.17 25.94
CA LYS A 702 40.44 24.56 24.54
C LYS A 702 41.60 25.52 24.36
N VAL A 703 42.21 25.49 23.19
CA VAL A 703 43.23 26.45 22.81
C VAL A 703 42.81 27.14 21.52
N LEU A 704 42.76 28.47 21.53
CA LEU A 704 42.69 29.29 20.33
C LEU A 704 44.11 29.46 19.79
N SER A 705 44.48 28.72 18.74
CA SER A 705 45.77 28.90 18.08
C SER A 705 45.58 29.71 16.81
N THR A 706 46.37 30.77 16.60
CA THR A 706 46.34 31.51 15.33
C THR A 706 47.69 32.07 14.93
N GLN A 707 47.93 32.19 13.62
CA GLN A 707 49.15 32.81 13.09
C GLN A 707 49.03 34.33 12.90
N ASN A 708 47.81 34.83 12.66
CA ASN A 708 47.55 36.24 12.42
C ASN A 708 46.28 36.67 13.15
N LEU A 709 46.34 37.80 13.85
CA LEU A 709 45.22 38.35 14.60
C LEU A 709 44.92 39.78 14.17
N THR A 710 43.70 40.05 13.73
CA THR A 710 43.21 41.39 13.39
C THR A 710 41.95 41.72 14.18
N LEU A 711 41.99 42.81 14.96
CA LEU A 711 40.88 43.30 15.78
C LEU A 711 40.44 44.70 15.37
N GLY A 712 39.25 44.83 14.78
CA GLY A 712 38.56 46.08 14.47
C GLY A 712 38.07 46.84 15.70
N THR A 713 37.41 47.98 15.50
CA THR A 713 36.88 48.79 16.60
C THR A 713 35.81 48.02 17.37
N ASN A 714 35.78 48.10 18.70
CA ASN A 714 34.82 47.39 19.57
C ASN A 714 34.81 45.84 19.42
N SER A 715 35.88 45.25 18.89
CA SER A 715 36.00 43.79 18.77
C SER A 715 36.68 43.17 19.99
N LYS A 716 36.24 41.98 20.39
CA LYS A 716 36.83 41.25 21.53
C LYS A 716 36.97 39.75 21.27
N ILE A 717 38.06 39.19 21.80
CA ILE A 717 38.20 37.76 22.04
C ILE A 717 37.97 37.53 23.53
N ASP A 718 36.96 36.75 23.89
CA ASP A 718 36.74 36.28 25.26
C ASP A 718 37.22 34.84 25.37
N LEU A 719 38.35 34.64 26.05
CA LEU A 719 38.91 33.31 26.27
C LEU A 719 38.16 32.52 27.34
N THR A 720 37.23 33.14 28.07
CA THR A 720 36.55 32.56 29.23
C THR A 720 37.57 31.96 30.21
N ASP A 721 37.64 30.63 30.36
CA ASP A 721 38.63 29.91 31.19
C ASP A 721 39.69 29.16 30.36
N ASN A 722 39.86 29.49 29.09
CA ASN A 722 40.72 28.81 28.11
C ASN A 722 41.98 29.63 27.75
N ASP A 723 42.83 29.02 26.92
CA ASP A 723 44.16 29.54 26.57
C ASP A 723 44.25 29.90 25.07
N MET A 724 45.26 30.69 24.71
CA MET A 724 45.50 31.13 23.33
C MET A 724 46.99 31.09 22.96
N VAL A 725 47.28 30.75 21.71
CA VAL A 725 48.60 30.80 21.08
C VAL A 725 48.53 31.73 19.88
N LEU A 726 49.40 32.74 19.83
CA LEU A 726 49.64 33.54 18.63
C LEU A 726 51.01 33.17 18.05
N ASP A 727 51.02 32.26 17.08
CA ASP A 727 52.20 31.72 16.39
C ASP A 727 52.63 32.65 15.24
N TYR A 728 53.45 33.64 15.55
CA TYR A 728 53.70 34.76 14.65
C TYR A 728 54.94 34.52 13.77
N ALA A 729 54.92 35.10 12.57
CA ALA A 729 56.13 35.25 11.76
C ALA A 729 56.78 36.62 11.98
N GLY A 730 58.12 36.67 12.11
CA GLY A 730 58.87 37.92 12.21
C GLY A 730 59.17 38.37 13.64
N GLY A 731 58.89 39.64 13.95
CA GLY A 731 59.18 40.22 15.28
C GLY A 731 58.14 39.86 16.33
N THR A 732 58.55 39.82 17.60
CA THR A 732 57.67 39.53 18.76
C THR A 732 56.38 40.35 18.73
N GLN A 733 55.26 39.67 18.95
CA GLN A 733 53.94 40.28 19.09
C GLN A 733 53.55 40.50 20.57
N LEU A 734 54.40 40.11 21.53
CA LEU A 734 54.08 40.15 22.96
C LEU A 734 53.63 41.55 23.43
N PRO A 735 54.29 42.68 23.07
CA PRO A 735 53.83 44.00 23.50
C PRO A 735 52.43 44.35 23.00
N ALA A 736 52.10 43.95 21.76
CA ALA A 736 50.78 44.19 21.18
C ALA A 736 49.70 43.34 21.88
N VAL A 737 49.98 42.05 22.12
CA VAL A 737 49.08 41.15 22.86
C VAL A 737 48.86 41.66 24.30
N GLN A 738 49.92 42.07 24.99
CA GLN A 738 49.83 42.63 26.35
C GLN A 738 48.95 43.88 26.37
N GLN A 739 49.09 44.78 25.40
CA GLN A 739 48.24 45.97 25.29
C GLN A 739 46.76 45.62 25.06
N LEU A 740 46.46 44.60 24.25
CA LEU A 740 45.09 44.12 24.03
C LEU A 740 44.48 43.54 25.31
N ILE A 741 45.27 42.84 26.12
CA ILE A 741 44.82 42.32 27.43
C ILE A 741 44.61 43.47 28.41
N ASN A 742 45.57 44.39 28.55
CA ASN A 742 45.48 45.54 29.46
C ASN A 742 44.29 46.43 29.14
N ALA A 743 44.03 46.68 27.84
CA ALA A 743 42.90 47.47 27.38
C ALA A 743 41.57 46.88 27.85
N MET A 744 41.41 45.55 27.81
CA MET A 744 40.23 44.87 28.32
C MET A 744 40.20 44.83 29.85
N ARG A 745 41.34 44.49 30.48
CA ARG A 745 41.49 44.38 31.94
C ARG A 745 41.12 45.69 32.65
N ASN A 746 41.50 46.84 32.09
CA ASN A 746 41.16 48.19 32.58
C ASN A 746 41.25 48.31 34.12
N GLY A 747 42.44 48.05 34.68
CA GLY A 747 42.67 48.12 36.14
C GLY A 747 41.92 47.04 36.95
N GLY A 748 41.55 45.92 36.32
CA GLY A 748 40.82 44.81 36.95
C GLY A 748 39.30 44.90 36.82
N ALA A 749 38.77 45.95 36.18
CA ALA A 749 37.34 46.10 35.91
C ALA A 749 36.83 45.21 34.76
N TRP A 750 37.73 44.75 33.87
CA TRP A 750 37.42 43.87 32.72
C TRP A 750 36.33 44.40 31.78
N ASN A 751 36.20 45.73 31.67
CA ASN A 751 35.14 46.41 30.91
C ASN A 751 35.67 47.24 29.74
N GLY A 752 36.89 46.96 29.27
CA GLY A 752 37.41 47.58 28.05
C GLY A 752 36.56 47.26 26.83
N THR A 753 36.70 48.08 25.79
CA THR A 753 35.86 47.99 24.58
C THR A 753 36.51 47.20 23.45
N ARG A 754 37.84 47.01 23.46
CA ARG A 754 38.58 46.29 22.41
C ARG A 754 39.78 45.54 22.99
N GLY A 755 39.89 44.25 22.65
CA GLY A 755 41.08 43.45 22.97
C GLY A 755 40.79 41.99 23.36
N ILE A 756 41.67 41.41 24.17
CA ILE A 756 41.58 40.02 24.64
C ILE A 756 41.13 40.03 26.11
N THR A 757 40.01 39.40 26.40
CA THR A 757 39.35 39.39 27.71
C THR A 757 39.12 37.97 28.22
N SER A 758 38.75 37.86 29.49
CA SER A 758 38.27 36.63 30.11
C SER A 758 37.06 36.97 30.99
N SER A 759 35.87 36.53 30.58
CA SER A 759 34.67 36.66 31.41
C SER A 759 34.77 35.86 32.71
N SER A 760 35.53 34.76 32.73
CA SER A 760 35.80 33.98 33.96
C SER A 760 36.69 34.76 34.94
N ALA A 761 37.74 35.43 34.47
CA ALA A 761 38.57 36.33 35.29
C ALA A 761 37.75 37.54 35.78
N ALA A 762 36.97 38.14 34.88
CA ALA A 762 36.07 39.24 35.21
C ALA A 762 35.04 38.87 36.29
N ALA A 763 34.55 37.63 36.29
CA ALA A 763 33.62 37.11 37.28
C ALA A 763 34.28 36.54 38.55
N ALA A 764 35.61 36.36 38.56
CA ALA A 764 36.33 35.74 39.67
C ALA A 764 36.09 36.48 40.99
N ASN A 765 35.82 35.71 42.05
CA ASN A 765 35.71 36.20 43.42
C ASN A 765 36.38 35.17 44.37
N PRO A 766 37.51 35.49 45.00
CA PRO A 766 38.23 36.77 44.96
C PRO A 766 38.84 37.08 43.57
N LYS A 767 39.26 38.33 43.34
CA LYS A 767 39.82 38.84 42.07
C LYS A 767 41.27 38.38 41.82
N ASN A 768 41.53 37.09 41.94
CA ASN A 768 42.87 36.51 41.89
C ASN A 768 43.25 35.87 40.55
N LYS A 769 42.35 35.85 39.56
CA LYS A 769 42.59 35.25 38.23
C LYS A 769 42.63 36.31 37.15
N THR A 770 43.37 36.03 36.09
CA THR A 770 43.65 36.95 34.99
C THR A 770 44.08 36.19 33.72
N LEU A 771 44.46 36.95 32.70
CA LEU A 771 45.17 36.45 31.53
C LEU A 771 46.64 36.89 31.61
N GLY A 772 47.57 35.95 31.72
CA GLY A 772 49.00 36.21 31.59
C GLY A 772 49.46 36.05 30.13
N ALA A 773 50.46 36.81 29.69
CA ALA A 773 51.04 36.69 28.35
C ALA A 773 52.56 36.51 28.41
N LEU A 774 53.08 35.50 27.72
CA LEU A 774 54.48 35.10 27.76
C LEU A 774 55.00 34.72 26.37
N GLU A 775 56.28 34.98 26.09
CA GLU A 775 56.95 34.43 24.91
C GLU A 775 57.19 32.92 25.06
N ALA A 776 57.01 32.15 23.98
CA ALA A 776 57.23 30.72 23.98
C ALA A 776 58.67 30.33 24.35
N THR A 777 59.65 31.18 24.00
CA THR A 777 61.06 31.01 24.43
C THR A 777 61.20 31.07 25.95
N SER A 778 60.56 32.04 26.59
CA SER A 778 60.55 32.18 28.04
C SER A 778 59.86 31.00 28.71
N PHE A 779 58.70 30.57 28.20
CA PHE A 779 57.97 29.40 28.71
C PHE A 779 58.82 28.13 28.66
N LYS A 780 59.48 27.87 27.52
CA LYS A 780 60.38 26.72 27.35
C LYS A 780 61.66 26.81 28.18
N SER A 781 62.14 28.03 28.47
CA SER A 781 63.31 28.21 29.34
C SER A 781 63.07 27.71 30.77
N ILE A 782 61.82 27.74 31.23
CA ILE A 782 61.41 27.27 32.54
C ILE A 782 60.96 25.81 32.50
N ASN A 783 60.01 25.50 31.62
CA ASN A 783 59.31 24.23 31.59
C ASN A 783 60.03 23.15 30.77
N GLY A 784 61.13 23.52 30.11
CA GLY A 784 61.95 22.66 29.27
C GLY A 784 61.64 22.78 27.77
N PRO A 785 62.60 22.41 26.90
CA PRO A 785 62.49 22.62 25.44
C PRO A 785 61.36 21.83 24.77
N ALA A 786 60.92 20.72 25.40
CA ALA A 786 59.85 19.85 24.93
C ALA A 786 58.49 20.12 25.61
N ALA A 787 58.38 21.19 26.40
CA ALA A 787 57.13 21.56 27.07
C ALA A 787 56.03 21.86 26.03
N LEU A 788 54.83 21.31 26.28
CA LEU A 788 53.61 21.63 25.54
C LEU A 788 52.88 22.77 26.26
N PHE A 789 52.27 23.66 25.48
CA PHE A 789 51.41 24.70 26.03
C PHE A 789 49.96 24.24 25.94
N SER A 790 49.37 23.86 27.08
CA SER A 790 47.98 23.40 27.17
C SER A 790 47.60 22.30 26.18
N GLY A 791 48.55 21.39 25.91
CA GLY A 791 48.42 20.28 24.97
C GLY A 791 48.94 20.57 23.56
N GLU A 792 49.23 21.83 23.24
CA GLU A 792 49.70 22.25 21.93
C GLU A 792 51.23 22.20 21.83
N THR A 793 51.71 21.76 20.67
CA THR A 793 53.12 21.92 20.29
C THR A 793 53.36 23.37 19.91
N ILE A 794 54.34 23.99 20.55
CA ILE A 794 54.76 25.37 20.27
C ILE A 794 56.22 25.39 19.82
N ASP A 795 56.57 26.31 18.94
CA ASP A 795 57.96 26.59 18.59
C ASP A 795 58.54 27.69 19.49
N THR A 796 59.50 28.49 19.01
CA THR A 796 60.09 29.61 19.75
C THR A 796 59.55 30.98 19.31
N THR A 797 58.58 31.03 18.41
CA THR A 797 58.04 32.25 17.79
C THR A 797 56.54 32.36 18.02
N ALA A 798 56.12 32.21 19.28
CA ALA A 798 54.72 32.33 19.65
C ALA A 798 54.52 33.12 20.95
N VAL A 799 53.45 33.91 21.01
CA VAL A 799 52.95 34.50 22.26
C VAL A 799 51.90 33.56 22.86
N LEU A 800 52.11 33.18 24.11
CA LEU A 800 51.23 32.30 24.87
C LEU A 800 50.41 33.14 25.82
N VAL A 801 49.08 33.05 25.72
CA VAL A 801 48.15 33.71 26.64
C VAL A 801 47.43 32.64 27.45
N LYS A 802 47.57 32.70 28.78
CA LYS A 802 47.02 31.69 29.68
C LYS A 802 46.02 32.28 30.65
N TYR A 803 44.89 31.60 30.84
CA TYR A 803 44.04 31.85 31.99
C TYR A 803 44.69 31.29 33.26
N THR A 804 45.16 32.19 34.12
CA THR A 804 45.93 31.81 35.31
C THR A 804 45.73 32.77 36.49
N TYR A 805 46.43 32.54 37.60
CA TYR A 805 46.50 33.43 38.74
C TYR A 805 47.39 34.64 38.47
N TYR A 806 47.11 35.77 39.12
CA TYR A 806 48.07 36.87 39.18
C TYR A 806 49.37 36.37 39.82
N GLY A 807 50.47 36.43 39.08
CA GLY A 807 51.77 35.98 39.56
C GLY A 807 52.14 34.52 39.31
N ASP A 808 51.32 33.71 38.63
CA ASP A 808 51.81 32.46 38.02
C ASP A 808 52.63 32.81 36.78
N VAL A 809 53.93 33.07 36.97
CA VAL A 809 54.82 33.62 35.94
C VAL A 809 55.46 32.53 35.08
N ASP A 810 55.33 31.26 35.46
CA ASP A 810 55.76 30.12 34.65
C ASP A 810 54.65 29.25 34.06
N PHE A 811 53.39 29.59 34.30
CA PHE A 811 52.22 28.91 33.77
C PHE A 811 52.08 27.46 34.27
N ASN A 812 52.57 27.17 35.48
CA ASN A 812 52.39 25.88 36.14
C ASN A 812 51.03 25.76 36.87
N GLY A 813 50.24 26.84 36.90
CA GLY A 813 48.89 26.87 37.44
C GLY A 813 48.79 27.11 38.95
N ILE A 814 49.89 27.29 39.65
CA ILE A 814 49.93 27.62 41.08
C ILE A 814 50.79 28.87 41.26
N VAL A 815 50.50 29.67 42.29
CA VAL A 815 51.42 30.72 42.73
C VAL A 815 52.24 30.16 43.88
N ASP A 816 53.55 30.04 43.73
CA ASP A 816 54.42 29.53 44.79
C ASP A 816 55.76 30.28 44.91
N PHE A 817 56.70 29.69 45.65
CA PHE A 817 58.00 30.31 45.91
C PHE A 817 58.78 30.60 44.62
N ASP A 818 58.67 29.75 43.60
CA ASP A 818 59.40 29.92 42.36
C ASP A 818 58.94 31.18 41.63
N ASP A 819 57.65 31.50 41.70
CA ASP A 819 57.09 32.74 41.16
C ASP A 819 57.60 33.98 41.88
N TYR A 820 57.51 34.00 43.23
CA TYR A 820 58.04 35.12 44.03
C TYR A 820 59.52 35.37 43.75
N SER A 821 60.31 34.30 43.64
CA SER A 821 61.75 34.43 43.37
C SER A 821 62.02 35.14 42.03
N ARG A 822 61.14 34.96 41.03
CA ARG A 822 61.25 35.62 39.74
C ARG A 822 60.78 37.07 39.78
N VAL A 823 59.70 37.37 40.50
CA VAL A 823 59.23 38.74 40.73
C VAL A 823 60.33 39.56 41.45
N ASP A 824 60.93 38.99 42.50
CA ASP A 824 62.07 39.60 43.22
C ASP A 824 63.25 39.87 42.29
N ALA A 825 63.57 38.92 41.40
CA ALA A 825 64.65 39.07 40.43
C ALA A 825 64.32 40.12 39.35
N GLY A 826 63.05 40.26 38.98
CA GLY A 826 62.58 41.29 38.05
C GLY A 826 62.65 42.68 38.66
N PHE A 827 62.13 42.86 39.88
CA PHE A 827 62.18 44.11 40.64
C PHE A 827 63.62 44.58 40.83
N ASN A 828 64.50 43.73 41.38
CA ASN A 828 65.91 44.06 41.61
C ASN A 828 66.67 44.33 40.29
N GLY A 829 66.22 43.73 39.19
CA GLY A 829 66.80 43.88 37.87
C GLY A 829 66.23 45.04 37.04
N ASN A 830 65.22 45.76 37.54
CA ASN A 830 64.41 46.71 36.76
C ASN A 830 63.94 46.11 35.42
N LYS A 831 63.55 44.83 35.44
CA LYS A 831 63.01 44.13 34.27
C LYS A 831 61.51 44.41 34.13
N THR A 832 60.95 44.01 32.99
CA THR A 832 59.53 44.25 32.65
C THR A 832 58.89 43.00 32.08
N GLY A 833 57.56 42.98 31.97
CA GLY A 833 56.79 41.88 31.41
C GLY A 833 56.52 40.72 32.36
N TRP A 834 55.48 39.94 32.05
CA TRP A 834 54.92 38.89 32.90
C TRP A 834 55.96 37.91 33.47
N PHE A 835 56.88 37.43 32.62
CA PHE A 835 57.96 36.50 33.02
C PHE A 835 58.81 37.00 34.19
N ASN A 836 58.95 38.32 34.32
CA ASN A 836 59.77 38.96 35.33
C ASN A 836 58.95 39.51 36.50
N GLY A 837 57.63 39.25 36.54
CA GLY A 837 56.77 39.65 37.66
C GLY A 837 55.98 40.96 37.49
N ASP A 838 55.89 41.50 36.28
CA ASP A 838 54.98 42.61 35.93
C ASP A 838 53.62 41.99 35.56
N VAL A 839 52.84 41.71 36.59
CA VAL A 839 51.62 40.89 36.57
C VAL A 839 50.36 41.73 36.33
N ASP A 840 50.42 43.04 36.53
CA ASP A 840 49.38 43.95 36.04
C ASP A 840 49.60 44.35 34.57
N GLY A 841 50.83 44.20 34.06
CA GLY A 841 51.26 44.42 32.69
C GLY A 841 51.55 45.89 32.36
N ASN A 842 51.76 46.75 33.35
CA ASN A 842 51.94 48.19 33.17
C ASN A 842 53.34 48.59 32.65
N GLY A 843 54.27 47.62 32.59
CA GLY A 843 55.62 47.81 32.07
C GLY A 843 56.67 48.09 33.14
N VAL A 844 56.32 47.98 34.43
CA VAL A 844 57.22 48.14 35.58
C VAL A 844 56.88 47.05 36.59
N VAL A 845 57.89 46.42 37.19
CA VAL A 845 57.67 45.57 38.37
C VAL A 845 57.74 46.45 39.61
N ASP A 846 56.62 46.63 40.31
CA ASP A 846 56.56 47.47 41.51
C ASP A 846 55.63 46.92 42.62
N PHE A 847 55.27 47.78 43.57
CA PHE A 847 54.43 47.40 44.70
C PHE A 847 53.04 46.88 44.29
N ASP A 848 52.47 47.39 43.20
CA ASP A 848 51.14 46.99 42.75
C ASP A 848 51.15 45.53 42.27
N ASP A 849 52.25 45.07 41.67
CA ASP A 849 52.47 43.66 41.32
C ASP A 849 52.56 42.75 42.54
N TYR A 850 53.33 43.15 43.56
CA TYR A 850 53.42 42.41 44.83
C TYR A 850 52.04 42.26 45.48
N SER A 851 51.23 43.33 45.45
CA SER A 851 49.87 43.27 45.98
C SER A 851 48.98 42.26 45.25
N LEU A 852 49.15 42.11 43.93
CA LEU A 852 48.36 41.17 43.12
C LEU A 852 48.81 39.71 43.33
N ILE A 853 50.12 39.44 43.33
CA ILE A 853 50.65 38.09 43.61
C ILE A 853 50.34 37.67 45.06
N ASP A 854 50.46 38.56 46.04
CA ASP A 854 50.09 38.28 47.43
C ASP A 854 48.61 37.95 47.57
N GLN A 855 47.74 38.71 46.90
CA GLN A 855 46.32 38.41 46.88
C GLN A 855 46.06 37.03 46.28
N ALA A 856 46.70 36.70 45.16
CA ALA A 856 46.52 35.41 44.52
C ALA A 856 47.07 34.24 45.35
N PHE A 857 48.28 34.36 45.90
CA PHE A 857 48.89 33.36 46.75
C PHE A 857 48.02 33.01 47.96
N ASN A 858 47.47 34.04 48.62
CA ASN A 858 46.63 33.86 49.81
C ASN A 858 45.23 33.31 49.51
N THR A 859 44.77 33.38 48.26
CA THR A 859 43.37 33.07 47.91
C THR A 859 43.19 32.04 46.80
N GLN A 860 44.27 31.55 46.21
CA GLN A 860 44.24 30.45 45.25
C GLN A 860 43.60 29.20 45.89
N SER A 861 42.85 28.45 45.09
CA SER A 861 42.03 27.32 45.57
C SER A 861 42.51 25.97 45.04
N GLY A 862 43.78 25.90 44.61
CA GLY A 862 44.43 24.76 44.00
C GLY A 862 45.02 25.09 42.63
N VAL A 863 45.63 24.08 42.00
CA VAL A 863 46.34 24.21 40.70
C VAL A 863 45.34 24.45 39.56
N LEU A 864 45.52 25.55 38.82
CA LEU A 864 44.87 25.84 37.55
C LEU A 864 45.67 25.21 36.41
N ARG A 865 45.40 23.96 36.03
CA ARG A 865 45.95 23.30 34.82
C ARG A 865 47.42 23.65 34.51
N GLY A 866 48.34 23.03 35.25
CA GLY A 866 49.78 23.19 35.00
C GLY A 866 50.25 22.60 33.68
N ALA A 867 51.43 23.03 33.23
CA ALA A 867 52.13 22.52 32.07
C ALA A 867 52.48 21.02 32.24
N GLY A 868 51.51 20.15 31.94
CA GLY A 868 51.70 18.70 31.83
C GLY A 868 51.01 17.87 32.91
N ALA A 869 49.74 17.52 32.69
CA ALA A 869 49.15 16.28 33.23
C ALA A 869 47.85 15.90 32.49
N GLU A 870 47.95 15.05 31.46
CA GLU A 870 46.94 14.03 31.22
C GLU A 870 47.62 12.67 31.05
N LEU A 871 47.47 11.79 32.04
CA LEU A 871 47.42 10.36 31.79
C LEU A 871 45.94 9.97 31.81
N PRO A 872 45.41 9.33 30.75
CA PRO A 872 44.00 8.99 30.68
C PRO A 872 43.71 7.82 31.62
N GLY A 873 42.75 8.00 32.53
CA GLY A 873 42.11 6.89 33.23
C GLY A 873 42.11 6.99 34.76
N ARG A 874 41.29 7.89 35.31
CA ARG A 874 40.55 7.55 36.54
C ARG A 874 39.20 8.25 36.55
N THR A 875 38.15 7.45 36.50
CA THR A 875 36.76 7.86 36.65
C THR A 875 36.53 8.53 38.02
N PRO A 876 35.72 9.60 38.10
CA PRO A 876 35.31 10.17 39.37
C PRO A 876 34.35 9.19 40.06
N ARG A 877 34.71 8.68 41.24
CA ARG A 877 33.73 8.04 42.14
C ARG A 877 33.21 9.07 43.13
N GLY A 878 31.94 9.39 42.99
CA GLY A 878 30.95 9.36 44.06
C GLY A 878 31.13 10.34 45.22
N THR A 879 30.24 11.32 45.26
CA THR A 879 29.76 12.00 46.46
C THR A 879 29.51 11.04 47.63
N ALA A 880 29.99 11.43 48.81
CA ALA A 880 29.41 11.03 50.08
C ALA A 880 29.56 12.20 51.07
N ALA A 881 28.46 12.91 51.31
CA ALA A 881 28.27 13.63 52.56
C ALA A 881 27.72 12.63 53.59
N LEU A 882 28.18 12.71 54.85
CA LEU A 882 27.39 13.10 56.04
C LEU A 882 27.91 12.46 57.36
N PHE A 883 27.97 13.30 58.41
CA PHE A 883 28.10 13.06 59.86
C PHE A 883 29.41 12.47 60.44
N ALA A 884 30.24 13.33 61.03
CA ALA A 884 30.23 13.67 62.47
C ALA A 884 31.15 14.88 62.71
#